data_AF-A0A6A5AZB0-F1
#
_entry.id   AF-A0A6A5AZB0-F1
#
_cell.length_a   1.000
_cell.length_b   1.000
_cell.length_c   1.000
_cell.angle_alpha   90.00
_cell.angle_beta   90.00
_cell.angle_gamma   90.00
#
_symmetry.space_group_name_H-M   'P 1'
#
loop_
_entity.id
_entity.type
_entity.pdbx_description
1 polymer ?
#
loop_
_entity_poly.entity_id
_entity_poly.type
_entity_poly.pdbx_seq_one_letter_code
_entity_poly.pdbx_strand_id
1 'polypeptide(L)'
;MSKPEFTTMCISVACQLNKSPNQMAHDAGVLFDVLTRESDAKLLDALEFLASIVFICTAPLDDKIDLVYDSWDMSEDNGLQIDEVVISLKSTLLGLAKIIVIDDKHKTMDMLDDEPIKRLAEMAFRDMLHVSPSTPIGSDDTISCDVFHAYCLSNADVKDLFVWFDAVEQDSKHNGLDPFDIPDRSLKQVLQMDPDSAVEKDLTRLTTADHGDEFLAVKPWEGAIVAPSKVPPLDASAPVLSLSLHWIYGYHAQDAYARNNVRYSNAGEIVYTAASVGVVLNAGAKTQRHLLVHTDDVLSIAMHPSKGIAATGETGKTPKLIVWDIAAVKPLVTLRGYHSRGIIQLAFSTIGNELASVGADDNHSIGVYTTRDMWHTAELTWFAKGNKAVPLHVVWHPTDAMHFCILGVKYIEFWEKEKCNKGIFGKKGKLQPLLCGAWVTLGTDMTLVVGTSDGALYLFQRPDLRSIVENAHAAAVQTMYAQDKTLITGGKEGLVKLWVAEKAGLTCLSTFDCNVLLHTTGVVVQSVCLSSDGSVVLLGTQSSEIYELKYVYPSVNNMFRFLLNDVVIGSVKGNTMSAALMCGHSVDELWGLATHPTKQEAATVGDDRWLRVWDLVTRTVLRSVRLECMARAVAYSPDGKLLAVGLGGQVPGKDKANKHPKCGGVVVLVESDLSKVYERNDTKKWIADVKFSPTGRTLAIASHDSSVVLYDLTKQCAKKHAFKKHSSFVSHVDFSADGSFLQSISGAYELLYCDVKSGKQVTSASAFKDEQWATWTCILGWPVQGMWQPEADGSDINAVDRSHSGSLLATADDFGKVRPCCSLVKVFRYPCVHKHAGFVDFLGHSSHVTNVRWSAGDRFLLSTGGQDRCLFQWRHDSAVKQPTSPLQHSSNTTNHHQLSHELSTDDDDDVEFQVAGDEFMAVKPWVGAIVPPSVLPMVDNAQPPATTLALQHVHGYQGQNALNNVRYMEANRIVYHAAALGIVFDASNNSQQFFQVEIIS
;
A
#
# COMPACT_ATOMS: atom_id res chain seq x y z
N MET A 1 -17.19 36.52 46.21
CA MET A 1 -15.92 37.28 46.09
C MET A 1 -16.05 38.15 44.85
N SER A 2 -15.69 39.42 44.92
CA SER A 2 -15.68 40.31 43.75
C SER A 2 -14.44 40.08 42.89
N LYS A 3 -14.49 40.46 41.60
CA LYS A 3 -13.34 40.29 40.67
C LYS A 3 -12.02 40.83 41.24
N PRO A 4 -11.97 42.05 41.82
CA PRO A 4 -10.72 42.57 42.40
C PRO A 4 -10.22 41.78 43.61
N GLU A 5 -11.11 41.29 44.48
CA GLU A 5 -10.74 40.46 45.64
C GLU A 5 -10.17 39.11 45.19
N PHE A 6 -10.80 38.49 44.18
CA PHE A 6 -10.35 37.22 43.59
C PHE A 6 -9.00 37.36 42.89
N THR A 7 -8.84 38.38 42.04
CA THR A 7 -7.55 38.69 41.42
C THR A 7 -6.48 38.99 42.48
N THR A 8 -6.81 39.68 43.58
CA THR A 8 -5.87 39.94 44.68
C THR A 8 -5.49 38.65 45.43
N MET A 9 -6.43 37.72 45.63
CA MET A 9 -6.14 36.41 46.22
C MET A 9 -5.20 35.59 45.33
N CYS A 10 -5.47 35.48 44.03
CA CYS A 10 -4.61 34.79 43.08
C CYS A 10 -3.20 35.41 42.97
N ILE A 11 -3.10 36.75 43.02
CA ILE A 11 -1.81 37.45 43.10
C ILE A 11 -1.09 37.15 44.42
N SER A 12 -1.80 37.08 45.55
CA SER A 12 -1.19 36.73 46.85
C SER A 12 -0.58 35.34 46.85
N VAL A 13 -1.23 34.36 46.22
CA VAL A 13 -0.71 33.00 46.03
C VAL A 13 0.49 33.01 45.08
N ALA A 14 0.41 33.71 43.94
CA ALA A 14 1.53 33.83 43.00
C ALA A 14 2.77 34.55 43.58
N CYS A 15 2.57 35.48 44.50
CA CYS A 15 3.67 36.13 45.25
C CYS A 15 4.34 35.18 46.26
N GLN A 16 3.63 34.20 46.82
CA GLN A 16 4.23 33.15 47.65
C GLN A 16 5.02 32.15 46.79
N LEU A 17 4.59 31.94 45.54
CA LEU A 17 5.23 31.08 44.54
C LEU A 17 6.28 31.82 43.67
N ASN A 18 6.75 33.00 44.08
CA ASN A 18 7.85 33.75 43.44
C ASN A 18 7.65 34.13 41.94
N LYS A 19 6.40 34.28 41.47
CA LYS A 19 6.07 34.58 40.05
C LYS A 19 5.70 36.04 39.78
N SER A 20 5.69 36.41 38.49
CA SER A 20 5.38 37.79 38.08
C SER A 20 3.89 38.15 38.36
N PRO A 21 3.60 39.22 39.13
CA PRO A 21 2.21 39.55 39.51
C PRO A 21 1.31 39.93 38.33
N ASN A 22 1.88 40.47 37.25
CA ASN A 22 1.11 41.03 36.14
C ASN A 22 0.47 39.94 35.26
N GLN A 23 1.16 38.81 35.05
CA GLN A 23 0.63 37.68 34.29
C GLN A 23 -0.56 37.04 35.05
N MET A 24 -0.37 36.75 36.34
CA MET A 24 -1.44 36.18 37.18
C MET A 24 -2.65 37.12 37.31
N ALA A 25 -2.44 38.44 37.29
CA ALA A 25 -3.53 39.42 37.30
C ALA A 25 -4.42 39.33 36.06
N HIS A 26 -3.82 39.09 34.89
CA HIS A 26 -4.52 38.88 33.63
C HIS A 26 -5.30 37.55 33.67
N ASP A 27 -4.62 36.47 34.02
CA ASP A 27 -5.18 35.11 33.91
C ASP A 27 -6.26 34.86 34.99
N ALA A 28 -6.09 35.39 36.20
CA ALA A 28 -7.16 35.41 37.22
C ALA A 28 -8.35 36.29 36.79
N GLY A 29 -8.12 37.33 35.98
CA GLY A 29 -9.16 38.15 35.37
C GLY A 29 -10.00 37.37 34.37
N VAL A 30 -9.37 36.52 33.55
CA VAL A 30 -10.02 35.62 32.59
C VAL A 30 -10.76 34.48 33.31
N LEU A 31 -10.13 33.82 34.29
CA LEU A 31 -10.79 32.77 35.09
C LEU A 31 -12.03 33.30 35.80
N PHE A 32 -12.01 34.52 36.36
CA PHE A 32 -13.20 35.11 36.98
C PHE A 32 -14.35 35.33 35.99
N ASP A 33 -14.07 35.73 34.76
CA ASP A 33 -15.09 35.89 33.72
C ASP A 33 -15.65 34.55 33.24
N VAL A 34 -14.84 33.47 33.23
CA VAL A 34 -15.31 32.10 33.00
C VAL A 34 -16.20 31.63 34.16
N LEU A 35 -15.79 31.88 35.42
CA LEU A 35 -16.50 31.48 36.64
C LEU A 35 -17.83 32.20 36.88
N THR A 36 -18.07 33.34 36.21
CA THR A 36 -19.25 34.19 36.43
C THR A 36 -20.21 34.30 35.24
N ARG A 37 -19.99 33.54 34.15
CA ARG A 37 -20.93 33.48 33.03
C ARG A 37 -22.27 32.87 33.47
N GLU A 38 -23.31 33.70 33.55
CA GLU A 38 -24.69 33.29 33.87
C GLU A 38 -25.29 32.39 32.77
N SER A 39 -25.04 31.09 32.89
CA SER A 39 -25.88 30.04 32.30
C SER A 39 -25.97 28.89 33.29
N ASP A 40 -27.19 28.58 33.73
CA ASP A 40 -27.45 27.60 34.79
C ASP A 40 -26.73 26.25 34.57
N ALA A 41 -26.12 25.75 35.66
CA ALA A 41 -25.60 24.38 35.87
C ALA A 41 -24.06 24.11 35.82
N LYS A 42 -23.16 25.11 35.90
CA LYS A 42 -21.72 24.85 36.14
C LYS A 42 -21.03 25.87 37.05
N LEU A 43 -21.06 25.62 38.36
CA LEU A 43 -20.04 26.17 39.28
C LEU A 43 -18.84 25.21 39.30
N LEU A 44 -17.63 25.76 39.24
CA LEU A 44 -16.40 25.05 39.56
C LEU A 44 -16.31 24.94 41.08
N ASP A 45 -16.05 23.77 41.64
CA ASP A 45 -15.79 23.65 43.08
C ASP A 45 -14.35 24.06 43.44
N ALA A 46 -14.07 24.22 44.73
CA ALA A 46 -12.76 24.72 45.19
C ALA A 46 -11.62 23.71 44.94
N LEU A 47 -11.92 22.40 44.95
CA LEU A 47 -10.93 21.35 44.71
C LEU A 47 -10.64 21.23 43.20
N GLU A 48 -11.68 21.27 42.37
CA GLU A 48 -11.56 21.38 40.91
C GLU A 48 -10.76 22.62 40.49
N PHE A 49 -10.97 23.76 41.16
CA PHE A 49 -10.23 24.99 40.93
C PHE A 49 -8.74 24.83 41.25
N LEU A 50 -8.43 24.38 42.47
CA LEU A 50 -7.05 24.20 42.95
C LEU A 50 -6.30 23.15 42.12
N ALA A 51 -6.94 22.00 41.86
CA ALA A 51 -6.32 20.94 41.08
C ALA A 51 -6.05 21.34 39.62
N SER A 52 -6.94 22.14 39.00
CA SER A 52 -6.77 22.54 37.59
C SER A 52 -5.82 23.71 37.38
N ILE A 53 -5.72 24.64 38.34
CA ILE A 53 -4.91 25.85 38.15
C ILE A 53 -3.41 25.54 38.08
N VAL A 54 -2.95 24.45 38.68
CA VAL A 54 -1.52 24.03 38.62
C VAL A 54 -1.11 23.68 37.19
N PHE A 55 -1.95 22.96 36.45
CA PHE A 55 -1.71 22.59 35.04
C PHE A 55 -1.76 23.79 34.08
N ILE A 56 -2.53 24.83 34.42
CA ILE A 56 -2.67 26.06 33.64
C ILE A 56 -1.57 27.07 33.95
N CYS A 57 -1.02 27.07 35.17
CA CYS A 57 -0.06 28.08 35.59
C CYS A 57 1.31 27.89 34.92
N THR A 58 1.95 28.99 34.53
CA THR A 58 3.32 28.97 34.01
C THR A 58 4.31 28.76 35.18
N ALA A 59 4.67 27.50 35.44
CA ALA A 59 5.72 27.10 36.41
C ALA A 59 6.72 26.16 35.74
N PRO A 60 7.96 26.06 36.27
CA PRO A 60 8.82 24.90 36.05
C PRO A 60 8.07 23.58 36.30
N LEU A 61 8.43 22.53 35.56
CA LEU A 61 7.76 21.24 35.66
C LEU A 61 7.84 20.64 37.07
N ASP A 62 9.01 20.72 37.69
CA ASP A 62 9.24 20.19 39.05
C ASP A 62 8.34 20.91 40.07
N ASP A 63 8.32 22.26 40.06
CA ASP A 63 7.39 23.08 40.88
C ASP A 63 5.90 22.74 40.66
N LYS A 64 5.49 22.31 39.45
CA LYS A 64 4.12 21.87 39.18
C LYS A 64 3.83 20.50 39.80
N ILE A 65 4.80 19.60 39.78
CA ILE A 65 4.66 18.24 40.32
C ILE A 65 4.58 18.30 41.85
N ASP A 66 5.47 19.06 42.49
CA ASP A 66 5.46 19.29 43.94
C ASP A 66 4.14 19.93 44.38
N LEU A 67 3.68 20.99 43.69
CA LEU A 67 2.42 21.65 44.01
C LEU A 67 1.18 20.76 43.78
N VAL A 68 1.23 19.82 42.82
CA VAL A 68 0.19 18.80 42.67
C VAL A 68 0.23 17.80 43.82
N TYR A 69 1.41 17.33 44.23
CA TYR A 69 1.56 16.41 45.36
C TYR A 69 1.02 17.03 46.66
N ASP A 70 1.45 18.24 47.00
CA ASP A 70 0.99 19.00 48.18
C ASP A 70 -0.51 19.32 48.12
N SER A 71 -1.10 19.41 46.93
CA SER A 71 -2.55 19.61 46.76
C SER A 71 -3.36 18.31 46.83
N TRP A 72 -2.70 17.16 46.67
CA TRP A 72 -3.33 15.84 46.68
C TRP A 72 -3.21 15.17 48.05
N ASP A 73 -2.20 15.47 48.86
CA ASP A 73 -2.09 15.08 50.28
C ASP A 73 -3.05 15.92 51.12
N MET A 74 -4.30 15.47 51.20
CA MET A 74 -5.35 16.11 52.00
C MET A 74 -5.23 15.74 53.49
N SER A 75 -4.40 14.75 53.82
CA SER A 75 -4.16 14.25 55.17
C SER A 75 -3.06 15.00 55.94
N GLU A 76 -2.18 15.71 55.21
CA GLU A 76 -0.94 16.34 55.71
C GLU A 76 0.03 15.33 56.37
N ASP A 77 -0.01 14.05 55.98
CA ASP A 77 0.84 12.99 56.55
C ASP A 77 2.14 12.71 55.76
N ASN A 78 2.35 13.45 54.66
CA ASN A 78 3.43 13.32 53.67
C ASN A 78 3.40 12.01 52.85
N GLY A 79 2.26 11.31 52.76
CA GLY A 79 2.12 10.09 51.96
C GLY A 79 0.75 9.93 51.31
N LEU A 80 0.67 10.12 49.99
CA LEU A 80 -0.58 9.99 49.24
C LEU A 80 -1.19 8.58 49.39
N GLN A 81 -2.44 8.53 49.87
CA GLN A 81 -3.25 7.32 49.92
C GLN A 81 -4.05 7.14 48.63
N ILE A 82 -4.45 5.91 48.31
CA ILE A 82 -5.18 5.59 47.07
C ILE A 82 -6.47 6.40 46.91
N ASP A 83 -7.23 6.60 47.99
CA ASP A 83 -8.49 7.35 47.94
C ASP A 83 -8.26 8.85 47.64
N GLU A 84 -7.14 9.41 48.09
CA GLU A 84 -6.74 10.80 47.80
C GLU A 84 -6.35 10.98 46.33
N VAL A 85 -5.56 10.04 45.78
CA VAL A 85 -5.20 10.02 44.36
C VAL A 85 -6.45 9.90 43.47
N VAL A 86 -7.42 9.06 43.86
CA VAL A 86 -8.71 8.91 43.13
C VAL A 86 -9.51 10.21 43.14
N ILE A 87 -9.67 10.84 44.31
CA ILE A 87 -10.45 12.09 44.46
C ILE A 87 -9.79 13.23 43.68
N SER A 88 -8.49 13.39 43.83
CA SER A 88 -7.76 14.54 43.27
C SER A 88 -7.57 14.43 41.75
N LEU A 89 -7.33 13.23 41.21
CA LEU A 89 -7.35 13.00 39.76
C LEU A 89 -8.73 13.31 39.15
N LYS A 90 -9.80 12.88 39.82
CA LYS A 90 -11.19 13.16 39.40
C LYS A 90 -11.48 14.66 39.35
N SER A 91 -11.14 15.40 40.41
CA SER A 91 -11.32 16.87 40.46
C SER A 91 -10.44 17.62 39.45
N THR A 92 -9.23 17.14 39.17
CA THR A 92 -8.36 17.68 38.11
C THR A 92 -9.03 17.60 36.75
N LEU A 93 -9.49 16.41 36.35
CA LEU A 93 -10.10 16.17 35.04
C LEU A 93 -11.43 16.92 34.87
N LEU A 94 -12.26 16.95 35.91
CA LEU A 94 -13.53 17.71 35.92
C LEU A 94 -13.31 19.21 35.80
N GLY A 95 -12.34 19.77 36.54
CA GLY A 95 -12.06 21.20 36.48
C GLY A 95 -11.47 21.63 35.13
N LEU A 96 -10.52 20.87 34.57
CA LEU A 96 -9.98 21.10 33.24
C LEU A 96 -11.07 21.05 32.15
N ALA A 97 -11.94 20.04 32.19
CA ALA A 97 -13.06 19.91 31.24
C ALA A 97 -14.11 21.04 31.37
N LYS A 98 -14.21 21.68 32.53
CA LYS A 98 -15.06 22.87 32.76
C LYS A 98 -14.39 24.17 32.27
N ILE A 99 -13.06 24.29 32.38
CA ILE A 99 -12.30 25.49 31.98
C ILE A 99 -12.15 25.60 30.44
N ILE A 100 -12.01 24.50 29.72
CA ILE A 100 -11.64 24.48 28.28
C ILE A 100 -12.82 24.77 27.30
N VAL A 101 -13.99 25.20 27.80
CA VAL A 101 -15.16 25.67 27.01
C VAL A 101 -15.48 24.84 25.73
N ILE A 102 -15.86 23.58 25.90
CA ILE A 102 -16.38 22.76 24.79
C ILE A 102 -17.83 23.20 24.46
N ASP A 103 -18.07 23.77 23.26
CA ASP A 103 -19.37 24.27 22.79
C ASP A 103 -20.40 23.17 22.39
N ASP A 104 -20.26 21.97 22.94
CA ASP A 104 -21.16 20.84 22.67
C ASP A 104 -22.13 20.64 23.87
N LYS A 105 -23.20 21.44 23.86
CA LYS A 105 -24.22 21.46 24.94
C LYS A 105 -24.86 20.06 25.09
N HIS A 106 -24.65 19.48 26.27
CA HIS A 106 -25.25 18.22 26.78
C HIS A 106 -24.62 16.87 26.38
N LYS A 107 -23.30 16.76 26.17
CA LYS A 107 -22.66 15.42 26.07
C LYS A 107 -21.46 15.14 26.97
N THR A 108 -20.58 16.09 27.25
CA THR A 108 -19.31 15.77 27.92
C THR A 108 -19.42 15.46 29.42
N MET A 109 -20.52 15.83 30.08
CA MET A 109 -20.67 15.69 31.54
C MET A 109 -21.30 14.36 31.99
N ASP A 110 -21.94 13.63 31.07
CA ASP A 110 -22.45 12.26 31.28
C ASP A 110 -21.40 11.19 30.85
N MET A 111 -20.15 11.59 30.60
CA MET A 111 -19.10 10.73 29.99
C MET A 111 -17.94 10.39 30.95
N LEU A 112 -18.01 10.81 32.22
CA LEU A 112 -17.03 10.49 33.25
C LEU A 112 -17.70 9.66 34.35
N ASP A 113 -17.79 8.35 34.11
CA ASP A 113 -18.16 7.40 35.17
C ASP A 113 -17.07 7.38 36.26
N ASP A 114 -17.45 7.19 37.53
CA ASP A 114 -16.51 7.16 38.65
C ASP A 114 -15.56 5.96 38.61
N GLU A 115 -16.01 4.86 38.02
CA GLU A 115 -15.32 3.57 37.94
C GLU A 115 -14.04 3.61 37.05
N PRO A 116 -14.03 4.18 35.82
CA PRO A 116 -12.80 4.40 35.05
C PRO A 116 -11.73 5.18 35.79
N ILE A 117 -12.10 6.31 36.39
CA ILE A 117 -11.14 7.22 37.04
C ILE A 117 -10.50 6.50 38.24
N LYS A 118 -11.32 5.76 39.00
CA LYS A 118 -10.83 4.93 40.09
C LYS A 118 -9.86 3.85 39.60
N ARG A 119 -10.17 3.13 38.52
CA ARG A 119 -9.27 2.10 37.95
C ARG A 119 -7.95 2.71 37.46
N LEU A 120 -7.99 3.86 36.80
CA LEU A 120 -6.79 4.56 36.31
C LEU A 120 -5.89 5.00 37.47
N ALA A 121 -6.48 5.58 38.53
CA ALA A 121 -5.77 5.93 39.76
C ALA A 121 -5.16 4.69 40.44
N GLU A 122 -5.91 3.59 40.58
CA GLU A 122 -5.40 2.32 41.13
C GLU A 122 -4.24 1.73 40.30
N MET A 123 -4.27 1.85 38.97
CA MET A 123 -3.16 1.41 38.11
C MET A 123 -1.91 2.26 38.33
N ALA A 124 -2.04 3.60 38.30
CA ALA A 124 -0.93 4.51 38.56
C ALA A 124 -0.32 4.29 39.96
N PHE A 125 -1.17 4.07 40.99
CA PHE A 125 -0.74 3.80 42.36
C PHE A 125 0.07 2.49 42.47
N ARG A 126 -0.39 1.41 41.80
CA ARG A 126 0.34 0.12 41.76
C ARG A 126 1.67 0.23 41.02
N ASP A 127 1.71 1.01 39.93
CA ASP A 127 2.94 1.25 39.16
C ASP A 127 3.96 2.04 40.00
N MET A 128 3.53 3.05 40.77
CA MET A 128 4.36 3.81 41.72
C MET A 128 4.91 2.93 42.86
N LEU A 129 4.12 1.99 43.39
CA LEU A 129 4.59 1.00 44.37
C LEU A 129 5.45 -0.12 43.76
N HIS A 130 5.51 -0.24 42.43
CA HIS A 130 6.11 -1.35 41.69
C HIS A 130 5.52 -2.75 42.05
N VAL A 131 4.21 -2.83 42.25
CA VAL A 131 3.52 -4.05 42.70
C VAL A 131 2.67 -4.69 41.58
N SER A 132 2.67 -6.03 41.51
CA SER A 132 1.85 -6.81 40.57
C SER A 132 0.35 -6.46 40.65
N PRO A 133 -0.39 -6.40 39.53
CA PRO A 133 -1.84 -6.16 39.50
C PRO A 133 -2.69 -7.11 40.37
N SER A 134 -2.14 -8.27 40.73
CA SER A 134 -2.78 -9.30 41.54
C SER A 134 -2.71 -9.06 43.06
N THR A 135 -1.93 -8.10 43.52
CA THR A 135 -1.70 -7.87 44.96
C THR A 135 -2.73 -6.87 45.51
N PRO A 136 -3.41 -7.17 46.63
CA PRO A 136 -4.29 -6.20 47.28
C PRO A 136 -3.48 -5.04 47.86
N ILE A 137 -3.91 -3.81 47.57
CA ILE A 137 -3.41 -2.58 48.19
C ILE A 137 -3.90 -2.57 49.65
N GLY A 138 -3.00 -2.37 50.61
CA GLY A 138 -3.32 -2.23 52.02
C GLY A 138 -3.86 -0.84 52.36
N SER A 139 -4.53 -0.69 53.50
CA SER A 139 -4.95 0.62 54.03
C SER A 139 -3.79 1.53 54.44
N ASP A 140 -2.60 0.94 54.55
CA ASP A 140 -1.40 1.57 55.12
C ASP A 140 -0.34 1.83 54.02
N ASP A 141 -0.66 1.55 52.75
CA ASP A 141 0.21 1.78 51.59
C ASP A 141 0.10 3.26 51.15
N THR A 142 1.23 3.97 51.16
CA THR A 142 1.32 5.40 50.78
C THR A 142 2.43 5.65 49.75
N ILE A 143 2.25 6.66 48.90
CA ILE A 143 3.28 7.15 47.96
C ILE A 143 3.94 8.39 48.53
N SER A 144 5.28 8.41 48.63
CA SER A 144 6.02 9.62 49.01
C SER A 144 6.28 10.56 47.82
N CYS A 145 6.54 11.83 48.11
CA CYS A 145 6.80 12.87 47.10
C CYS A 145 7.91 12.46 46.11
N ASP A 146 9.03 11.92 46.60
CA ASP A 146 10.14 11.43 45.75
C ASP A 146 9.70 10.38 44.72
N VAL A 147 8.79 9.47 45.11
CA VAL A 147 8.28 8.39 44.25
C VAL A 147 7.28 8.93 43.23
N PHE A 148 6.37 9.81 43.66
CA PHE A 148 5.44 10.50 42.76
C PHE A 148 6.19 11.35 41.73
N HIS A 149 7.20 12.10 42.16
CA HIS A 149 8.03 12.95 41.31
C HIS A 149 8.83 12.12 40.28
N ALA A 150 9.45 11.02 40.71
CA ALA A 150 10.12 10.08 39.82
C ALA A 150 9.17 9.45 38.79
N TYR A 151 7.93 9.13 39.18
CA TYR A 151 6.90 8.61 38.28
C TYR A 151 6.46 9.65 37.23
N CYS A 152 6.16 10.89 37.65
CA CYS A 152 5.77 11.98 36.75
C CYS A 152 6.87 12.36 35.74
N LEU A 153 8.15 12.24 36.11
CA LEU A 153 9.26 12.52 35.19
C LEU A 153 9.59 11.35 34.24
N SER A 154 9.31 10.10 34.64
CA SER A 154 9.62 8.90 33.85
C SER A 154 8.50 8.45 32.93
N ASN A 155 7.23 8.72 33.28
CA ASN A 155 6.07 8.42 32.45
C ASN A 155 5.80 9.58 31.46
N ALA A 156 6.05 9.33 30.17
CA ALA A 156 5.87 10.33 29.11
C ALA A 156 4.43 10.85 29.00
N ASP A 157 3.42 9.99 29.14
CA ASP A 157 2.00 10.37 29.00
C ASP A 157 1.58 11.32 30.16
N VAL A 158 2.11 11.09 31.36
CA VAL A 158 1.87 11.96 32.54
C VAL A 158 2.62 13.28 32.38
N LYS A 159 3.87 13.23 31.92
CA LYS A 159 4.70 14.42 31.69
C LYS A 159 4.09 15.37 30.65
N ASP A 160 3.56 14.81 29.55
CA ASP A 160 2.91 15.59 28.49
C ASP A 160 1.65 16.31 28.99
N LEU A 161 0.95 15.76 30.00
CA LEU A 161 -0.20 16.42 30.64
C LEU A 161 0.19 17.70 31.41
N PHE A 162 1.32 17.68 32.14
CA PHE A 162 1.80 18.84 32.92
C PHE A 162 2.28 20.01 32.05
N VAL A 163 2.83 19.71 30.87
CA VAL A 163 3.41 20.69 29.92
C VAL A 163 2.41 21.08 28.82
N TRP A 164 1.21 20.48 28.79
CA TRP A 164 0.22 20.66 27.72
C TRP A 164 -0.14 22.13 27.46
N PHE A 165 -0.49 22.90 28.51
CA PHE A 165 -0.81 24.32 28.36
C PHE A 165 0.41 25.16 27.96
N ASP A 166 1.61 24.83 28.47
CA ASP A 166 2.84 25.56 28.13
C ASP A 166 3.18 25.41 26.63
N ALA A 167 2.93 24.23 26.06
CA ALA A 167 3.07 23.97 24.63
C ALA A 167 2.02 24.72 23.80
N VAL A 168 0.75 24.73 24.24
CA VAL A 168 -0.34 25.49 23.59
C VAL A 168 -0.07 27.00 23.63
N GLU A 169 0.50 27.54 24.71
CA GLU A 169 0.82 28.97 24.81
C GLU A 169 1.99 29.38 23.89
N GLN A 170 2.94 28.49 23.63
CA GLN A 170 4.00 28.72 22.64
C GLN A 170 3.46 28.73 21.20
N ASP A 171 2.54 27.81 20.89
CA ASP A 171 1.93 27.68 19.56
C ASP A 171 0.92 28.82 19.27
N SER A 172 0.19 29.28 20.28
CA SER A 172 -0.70 30.45 20.18
C SER A 172 0.07 31.76 19.97
N LYS A 173 1.22 31.95 20.65
CA LYS A 173 2.14 33.09 20.43
C LYS A 173 2.75 33.11 19.01
N HIS A 174 2.91 31.95 18.37
CA HIS A 174 3.36 31.86 16.97
C HIS A 174 2.23 32.11 15.95
N ASN A 175 1.02 31.60 16.21
CA ASN A 175 -0.07 31.55 15.23
C ASN A 175 -1.19 32.59 15.44
N GLY A 176 -1.16 33.37 16.53
CA GLY A 176 -2.13 34.45 16.80
C GLY A 176 -3.54 33.96 17.14
N LEU A 177 -3.67 32.74 17.64
CA LEU A 177 -4.92 32.14 18.12
C LEU A 177 -5.17 32.53 19.59
N ASP A 178 -6.43 32.60 20.01
CA ASP A 178 -6.78 32.70 21.43
C ASP A 178 -6.39 31.39 22.12
N PRO A 179 -5.64 31.39 23.24
CA PRO A 179 -5.24 30.18 23.96
C PRO A 179 -6.41 29.28 24.39
N PHE A 180 -7.65 29.80 24.42
CA PHE A 180 -8.84 29.05 24.81
C PHE A 180 -9.69 28.54 23.62
N ASP A 181 -9.39 28.93 22.37
CA ASP A 181 -10.04 28.40 21.15
C ASP A 181 -9.24 27.21 20.55
N ILE A 182 -9.03 26.17 21.36
CA ILE A 182 -8.25 24.98 20.98
C ILE A 182 -9.14 23.98 20.19
N PRO A 183 -8.63 23.33 19.12
CA PRO A 183 -9.36 22.28 18.42
C PRO A 183 -9.73 21.09 19.33
N ASP A 184 -11.03 20.78 19.40
CA ASP A 184 -11.75 19.70 20.13
C ASP A 184 -11.22 18.25 19.97
N ARG A 185 -10.07 18.02 19.30
CA ARG A 185 -9.52 16.69 19.00
C ARG A 185 -8.69 16.07 20.12
N SER A 186 -7.87 16.83 20.84
CA SER A 186 -6.83 16.28 21.73
C SER A 186 -7.33 16.00 23.15
N LEU A 187 -8.12 16.90 23.76
CA LEU A 187 -8.70 16.64 25.08
C LEU A 187 -9.67 15.44 25.06
N LYS A 188 -10.35 15.22 23.92
CA LYS A 188 -11.13 13.99 23.69
C LYS A 188 -10.28 12.72 23.64
N GLN A 189 -8.98 12.76 23.31
CA GLN A 189 -8.11 11.58 23.40
C GLN A 189 -7.67 11.29 24.84
N VAL A 190 -7.48 12.33 25.66
CA VAL A 190 -7.16 12.18 27.10
C VAL A 190 -8.40 11.71 27.88
N LEU A 191 -9.57 12.29 27.59
CA LEU A 191 -10.85 11.95 28.24
C LEU A 191 -11.53 10.69 27.68
N GLN A 192 -11.12 10.18 26.51
CA GLN A 192 -11.52 8.86 25.99
C GLN A 192 -10.50 7.76 26.34
N MET A 193 -9.88 7.85 27.52
CA MET A 193 -9.49 6.63 28.25
C MET A 193 -10.76 5.90 28.67
N ASP A 194 -11.39 5.22 27.71
CA ASP A 194 -12.50 4.32 27.94
C ASP A 194 -12.05 3.27 28.98
N PRO A 195 -12.76 3.09 30.11
CA PRO A 195 -12.45 2.04 31.08
C PRO A 195 -12.39 0.69 30.41
N ASP A 196 -13.24 0.45 29.41
CA ASP A 196 -13.27 -0.79 28.65
C ASP A 196 -12.25 -0.78 27.49
N SER A 197 -11.47 0.29 27.29
CA SER A 197 -10.20 0.25 26.53
C SER A 197 -8.97 -0.01 27.41
N ALA A 198 -9.00 0.42 28.69
CA ALA A 198 -8.01 0.01 29.69
C ALA A 198 -8.24 -1.45 30.11
N VAL A 199 -9.51 -1.84 30.20
CA VAL A 199 -9.98 -3.20 30.41
C VAL A 199 -10.08 -3.96 29.09
N GLU A 200 -10.07 -3.38 27.88
CA GLU A 200 -9.63 -4.11 26.67
C GLU A 200 -8.12 -4.26 26.66
N LYS A 201 -7.31 -3.34 27.21
CA LYS A 201 -5.86 -3.58 27.37
C LYS A 201 -5.58 -4.70 28.38
N ASP A 202 -6.30 -4.76 29.50
CA ASP A 202 -6.13 -5.82 30.51
C ASP A 202 -7.04 -7.05 30.31
N LEU A 203 -8.11 -7.01 29.50
CA LEU A 203 -8.75 -8.20 28.88
C LEU A 203 -7.99 -8.65 27.63
N THR A 204 -7.16 -7.81 26.99
CA THR A 204 -6.01 -8.28 26.18
C THR A 204 -4.80 -8.64 27.04
N ARG A 205 -4.99 -8.82 28.36
CA ARG A 205 -4.09 -9.57 29.26
C ARG A 205 -4.77 -10.68 30.07
N LEU A 206 -6.11 -10.74 30.12
CA LEU A 206 -6.90 -11.75 30.86
C LEU A 206 -7.96 -12.50 30.04
N THR A 207 -8.33 -12.01 28.85
CA THR A 207 -8.95 -12.79 27.75
C THR A 207 -8.01 -12.99 26.55
N THR A 208 -6.71 -12.73 26.73
CA THR A 208 -5.61 -13.32 25.93
C THR A 208 -5.58 -14.84 25.93
N ALA A 209 -6.52 -15.52 26.59
CA ALA A 209 -6.75 -16.96 26.49
C ALA A 209 -7.22 -17.44 25.10
N ASP A 210 -7.34 -16.56 24.08
CA ASP A 210 -7.43 -16.96 22.66
C ASP A 210 -6.57 -16.07 21.73
N HIS A 211 -5.53 -15.41 22.26
CA HIS A 211 -4.37 -15.03 21.47
C HIS A 211 -3.40 -16.22 21.50
N GLY A 212 -3.13 -16.83 20.34
CA GLY A 212 -2.24 -17.99 20.25
C GLY A 212 -0.84 -17.70 20.77
N ASP A 213 -0.21 -18.71 21.39
CA ASP A 213 1.07 -18.68 22.11
C ASP A 213 2.33 -18.38 21.24
N GLU A 214 2.26 -17.52 20.22
CA GLU A 214 3.34 -17.35 19.22
C GLU A 214 4.38 -16.26 19.54
N PHE A 215 4.25 -15.46 20.61
CA PHE A 215 5.25 -14.43 20.95
C PHE A 215 5.66 -14.26 22.43
N LEU A 216 5.50 -15.30 23.25
CA LEU A 216 6.30 -15.50 24.47
C LEU A 216 7.22 -16.73 24.40
N ALA A 217 7.28 -17.39 23.24
CA ALA A 217 8.20 -18.48 22.98
C ALA A 217 9.64 -17.98 22.75
N VAL A 218 10.61 -18.66 23.35
CA VAL A 218 12.03 -18.59 22.98
C VAL A 218 12.13 -18.80 21.47
N LYS A 219 12.59 -17.79 20.70
CA LYS A 219 12.69 -17.81 19.24
C LYS A 219 13.41 -19.08 18.73
N PRO A 220 12.71 -20.14 18.28
CA PRO A 220 13.33 -21.45 18.20
C PRO A 220 14.41 -21.53 17.12
N TRP A 221 14.30 -20.68 16.09
CA TRP A 221 15.25 -20.59 14.98
C TRP A 221 16.59 -19.96 15.36
N GLU A 222 16.69 -19.13 16.41
CA GLU A 222 17.97 -18.50 16.78
C GLU A 222 19.01 -19.56 17.18
N GLY A 223 18.58 -20.68 17.79
CA GLY A 223 19.43 -21.85 18.06
C GLY A 223 19.69 -22.77 16.84
N ALA A 224 18.94 -22.61 15.75
CA ALA A 224 19.10 -23.35 14.50
C ALA A 224 19.92 -22.59 13.43
N ILE A 225 20.01 -21.26 13.55
CA ILE A 225 20.83 -20.42 12.66
C ILE A 225 22.30 -20.49 13.10
N VAL A 226 23.07 -21.32 12.39
CA VAL A 226 24.52 -21.46 12.61
C VAL A 226 25.28 -20.78 11.47
N ALA A 227 26.23 -19.91 11.82
CA ALA A 227 27.08 -19.23 10.84
C ALA A 227 28.00 -20.22 10.09
N PRO A 228 28.27 -20.01 8.78
CA PRO A 228 29.16 -20.86 8.00
C PRO A 228 30.58 -20.82 8.55
N SER A 229 31.33 -21.91 8.33
CA SER A 229 32.74 -22.02 8.75
C SER A 229 33.64 -20.98 8.06
N LYS A 230 33.21 -20.47 6.91
CA LYS A 230 33.84 -19.36 6.20
C LYS A 230 32.78 -18.33 5.85
N VAL A 231 32.70 -17.28 6.65
CA VAL A 231 31.82 -16.13 6.39
C VAL A 231 32.30 -15.42 5.12
N PRO A 232 31.47 -15.30 4.06
CA PRO A 232 31.81 -14.51 2.88
C PRO A 232 31.89 -13.01 3.23
N PRO A 233 32.52 -12.17 2.40
CA PRO A 233 32.51 -10.72 2.61
C PRO A 233 31.07 -10.20 2.74
N LEU A 234 30.79 -9.55 3.87
CA LEU A 234 29.47 -8.99 4.16
C LEU A 234 29.46 -7.50 3.83
N ASP A 235 28.35 -7.05 3.25
CA ASP A 235 28.11 -5.66 2.86
C ASP A 235 26.69 -5.30 3.27
N ALA A 236 26.55 -4.31 4.15
CA ALA A 236 25.26 -3.83 4.64
C ALA A 236 24.61 -2.77 3.72
N SER A 237 25.29 -2.33 2.66
CA SER A 237 24.78 -1.32 1.74
C SER A 237 23.65 -1.85 0.84
N ALA A 238 22.78 -0.94 0.40
CA ALA A 238 21.81 -1.26 -0.63
C ALA A 238 22.50 -1.78 -1.91
N PRO A 239 21.93 -2.78 -2.59
CA PRO A 239 22.49 -3.29 -3.82
C PRO A 239 22.38 -2.27 -4.96
N VAL A 240 23.45 -2.10 -5.73
CA VAL A 240 23.43 -1.29 -6.95
C VAL A 240 22.81 -2.12 -8.08
N LEU A 241 21.57 -1.82 -8.44
CA LEU A 241 20.82 -2.51 -9.48
C LEU A 241 19.86 -1.56 -10.19
N SER A 242 19.44 -1.94 -11.40
CA SER A 242 18.39 -1.24 -12.15
C SER A 242 17.21 -2.19 -12.37
N LEU A 243 16.15 -1.98 -11.59
CA LEU A 243 14.84 -2.62 -11.75
C LEU A 243 13.83 -1.53 -12.13
N SER A 244 12.96 -1.84 -13.08
CA SER A 244 11.87 -0.96 -13.51
C SER A 244 10.60 -1.77 -13.75
N LEU A 245 9.44 -1.24 -13.37
CA LEU A 245 8.16 -1.89 -13.69
C LEU A 245 7.99 -1.90 -15.21
N HIS A 246 7.87 -3.10 -15.78
CA HIS A 246 7.84 -3.32 -17.23
C HIS A 246 6.44 -3.70 -17.71
N TRP A 247 5.72 -4.48 -16.92
CA TRP A 247 4.36 -4.91 -17.25
C TRP A 247 3.57 -5.27 -15.98
N ILE A 248 2.28 -4.97 -16.00
CA ILE A 248 1.28 -5.47 -15.06
C ILE A 248 0.33 -6.37 -15.85
N TYR A 249 0.18 -7.61 -15.37
CA TYR A 249 -0.82 -8.57 -15.84
C TYR A 249 -2.04 -8.50 -14.92
N GLY A 250 -3.15 -8.04 -15.49
CA GLY A 250 -4.42 -7.84 -14.78
C GLY A 250 -4.91 -6.40 -14.85
N TYR A 251 -6.19 -6.26 -14.49
CA TYR A 251 -6.89 -4.99 -14.37
C TYR A 251 -7.97 -5.11 -13.28
N HIS A 252 -8.18 -4.02 -12.54
CA HIS A 252 -9.13 -3.97 -11.43
C HIS A 252 -10.58 -3.98 -11.97
N ALA A 253 -11.33 -5.06 -11.75
CA ALA A 253 -12.62 -5.27 -12.42
C ALA A 253 -13.74 -5.81 -11.51
N GLN A 254 -13.42 -6.18 -10.27
CA GLN A 254 -14.26 -7.06 -9.46
C GLN A 254 -15.10 -6.33 -8.43
N ASP A 255 -14.62 -5.17 -7.97
CA ASP A 255 -15.24 -4.43 -6.88
C ASP A 255 -16.54 -3.75 -7.32
N ALA A 256 -17.38 -3.40 -6.34
CA ALA A 256 -18.70 -2.82 -6.60
C ALA A 256 -18.65 -1.46 -7.33
N TYR A 257 -17.50 -0.78 -7.32
CA TYR A 257 -17.24 0.50 -7.99
C TYR A 257 -16.43 0.36 -9.29
N ALA A 258 -15.85 -0.81 -9.57
CA ALA A 258 -14.98 -1.11 -10.71
C ALA A 258 -15.76 -1.29 -12.03
N ARG A 259 -16.52 -0.25 -12.42
CA ARG A 259 -17.23 -0.16 -13.71
C ARG A 259 -16.70 1.02 -14.50
N ASN A 260 -16.92 0.99 -15.82
CA ASN A 260 -16.63 2.15 -16.69
C ASN A 260 -15.15 2.62 -16.67
N ASN A 261 -14.25 1.75 -16.22
CA ASN A 261 -12.87 2.06 -15.83
C ASN A 261 -11.79 1.62 -16.82
N VAL A 262 -12.18 1.21 -18.03
CA VAL A 262 -11.29 0.96 -19.17
C VAL A 262 -11.73 1.86 -20.31
N ARG A 263 -10.86 2.78 -20.74
CA ARG A 263 -11.18 3.89 -21.66
C ARG A 263 -10.06 4.13 -22.67
N TYR A 264 -10.39 4.73 -23.81
CA TYR A 264 -9.37 5.32 -24.70
C TYR A 264 -9.00 6.73 -24.26
N SER A 265 -7.72 7.09 -24.44
CA SER A 265 -7.25 8.48 -24.46
C SER A 265 -7.51 9.11 -25.83
N ASN A 266 -7.42 10.44 -25.92
CA ASN A 266 -7.51 11.16 -27.20
C ASN A 266 -6.40 10.78 -28.21
N ALA A 267 -5.34 10.08 -27.78
CA ALA A 267 -4.28 9.54 -28.63
C ALA A 267 -4.55 8.09 -29.10
N GLY A 268 -5.66 7.47 -28.70
CA GLY A 268 -5.98 6.06 -29.01
C GLY A 268 -5.27 5.04 -28.12
N GLU A 269 -4.64 5.48 -27.02
CA GLU A 269 -4.07 4.57 -26.02
C GLU A 269 -5.14 4.14 -25.01
N ILE A 270 -5.03 2.92 -24.48
CA ILE A 270 -5.98 2.38 -23.51
C ILE A 270 -5.52 2.78 -22.10
N VAL A 271 -6.41 3.34 -21.29
CA VAL A 271 -6.15 3.73 -19.90
C VAL A 271 -7.07 2.96 -18.96
N TYR A 272 -6.50 2.39 -17.91
CA TYR A 272 -7.19 1.62 -16.87
C TYR A 272 -6.42 1.64 -15.54
N THR A 273 -6.96 0.99 -14.50
CA THR A 273 -6.32 0.86 -13.19
C THR A 273 -6.06 -0.60 -12.83
N ALA A 274 -4.96 -0.85 -12.09
CA ALA A 274 -4.59 -2.15 -11.56
C ALA A 274 -3.84 -1.92 -10.24
N ALA A 275 -4.28 -2.54 -9.14
CA ALA A 275 -3.75 -2.29 -7.80
C ALA A 275 -3.70 -0.77 -7.46
N SER A 276 -2.57 -0.27 -6.93
CA SER A 276 -2.34 1.17 -6.71
C SER A 276 -1.76 1.89 -7.94
N VAL A 277 -2.01 1.41 -9.17
CA VAL A 277 -1.37 1.89 -10.39
C VAL A 277 -2.37 2.36 -11.45
N GLY A 278 -2.15 3.58 -11.97
CA GLY A 278 -2.75 4.03 -13.23
C GLY A 278 -1.94 3.51 -14.42
N VAL A 279 -2.55 2.77 -15.33
CA VAL A 279 -1.87 2.09 -16.45
C VAL A 279 -2.28 2.70 -17.78
N VAL A 280 -1.29 3.06 -18.60
CA VAL A 280 -1.47 3.46 -20.00
C VAL A 280 -0.89 2.38 -20.90
N LEU A 281 -1.75 1.68 -21.64
CA LEU A 281 -1.42 0.59 -22.56
C LEU A 281 -1.52 1.08 -24.01
N ASN A 282 -0.40 1.04 -24.72
CA ASN A 282 -0.36 1.17 -26.17
C ASN A 282 -0.53 -0.22 -26.79
N ALA A 283 -1.72 -0.53 -27.30
CA ALA A 283 -2.07 -1.84 -27.85
C ALA A 283 -1.20 -2.22 -29.07
N GLY A 284 -0.97 -1.27 -29.98
CA GLY A 284 -0.20 -1.50 -31.21
C GLY A 284 1.29 -1.76 -30.97
N ALA A 285 1.92 -0.99 -30.08
CA ALA A 285 3.31 -1.20 -29.68
C ALA A 285 3.50 -2.34 -28.66
N LYS A 286 2.40 -2.79 -28.03
CA LYS A 286 2.41 -3.64 -26.83
C LYS A 286 3.36 -3.08 -25.76
N THR A 287 3.14 -1.83 -25.34
CA THR A 287 3.92 -1.19 -24.25
C THR A 287 2.97 -0.65 -23.19
N GLN A 288 3.39 -0.73 -21.93
CA GLN A 288 2.71 -0.08 -20.82
C GLN A 288 3.57 1.06 -20.26
N ARG A 289 2.91 2.04 -19.65
CA ARG A 289 3.49 3.10 -18.84
C ARG A 289 2.65 3.24 -17.56
N HIS A 290 3.30 3.49 -16.43
CA HIS A 290 2.72 3.28 -15.10
C HIS A 290 2.81 4.54 -14.23
N LEU A 291 1.69 4.96 -13.66
CA LEU A 291 1.60 6.04 -12.68
C LEU A 291 1.68 5.45 -11.27
N LEU A 292 2.86 5.56 -10.64
CA LEU A 292 3.19 4.98 -9.33
C LEU A 292 3.20 6.02 -8.20
N VAL A 293 2.11 6.78 -8.03
CA VAL A 293 1.98 7.82 -6.97
C VAL A 293 0.78 7.62 -6.03
N HIS A 294 -0.14 6.73 -6.39
CA HIS A 294 -1.11 6.22 -5.43
C HIS A 294 -0.41 5.30 -4.42
N THR A 295 -0.92 5.26 -3.20
CA THR A 295 -0.39 4.39 -2.14
C THR A 295 -1.24 3.13 -2.05
N ASP A 296 -2.56 3.29 -2.17
CA ASP A 296 -3.56 2.26 -1.95
C ASP A 296 -4.41 2.02 -3.23
N ASP A 297 -5.35 1.07 -3.20
CA ASP A 297 -6.20 0.68 -4.34
C ASP A 297 -6.86 1.87 -5.05
N VAL A 298 -6.72 1.93 -6.39
CA VAL A 298 -7.37 2.96 -7.22
C VAL A 298 -8.80 2.54 -7.58
N LEU A 299 -9.76 3.06 -6.82
CA LEU A 299 -11.19 2.73 -6.89
C LEU A 299 -11.92 3.37 -8.07
N SER A 300 -11.46 4.52 -8.55
CA SER A 300 -12.15 5.29 -9.60
C SER A 300 -11.20 5.96 -10.58
N ILE A 301 -11.67 6.12 -11.83
CA ILE A 301 -10.97 6.80 -12.91
C ILE A 301 -11.96 7.60 -13.77
N ALA A 302 -11.56 8.80 -14.20
CA ALA A 302 -12.26 9.61 -15.19
C ALA A 302 -11.28 10.14 -16.24
N MET A 303 -11.76 10.27 -17.49
CA MET A 303 -11.01 10.80 -18.61
C MET A 303 -11.46 12.23 -18.91
N HIS A 304 -10.51 13.14 -19.16
CA HIS A 304 -10.83 14.50 -19.58
C HIS A 304 -11.43 14.48 -21.00
N PRO A 305 -12.52 15.22 -21.30
CA PRO A 305 -13.28 15.07 -22.56
C PRO A 305 -12.46 15.37 -23.83
N SER A 306 -11.50 16.29 -23.77
CA SER A 306 -10.79 16.82 -24.95
C SER A 306 -9.26 16.86 -24.85
N LYS A 307 -8.65 16.27 -23.81
CA LYS A 307 -7.22 16.40 -23.49
C LYS A 307 -6.67 15.07 -23.00
N GLY A 308 -5.37 14.85 -23.17
CA GLY A 308 -4.65 13.68 -22.64
C GLY A 308 -4.47 13.71 -21.13
N ILE A 309 -5.53 13.96 -20.36
CA ILE A 309 -5.55 14.05 -18.91
C ILE A 309 -6.52 13.00 -18.36
N ALA A 310 -6.13 12.34 -17.27
CA ALA A 310 -6.99 11.46 -16.49
C ALA A 310 -7.01 11.92 -15.02
N ALA A 311 -8.07 11.56 -14.30
CA ALA A 311 -8.18 11.70 -12.86
C ALA A 311 -8.42 10.32 -12.23
N THR A 312 -7.75 10.04 -11.13
CA THR A 312 -7.83 8.77 -10.40
C THR A 312 -7.99 9.01 -8.90
N GLY A 313 -8.82 8.19 -8.24
CA GLY A 313 -9.12 8.27 -6.81
C GLY A 313 -8.79 6.98 -6.09
N GLU A 314 -8.02 7.05 -5.00
CA GLU A 314 -7.66 5.88 -4.17
C GLU A 314 -8.63 5.65 -2.99
N THR A 315 -8.49 4.48 -2.36
CA THR A 315 -9.06 4.16 -1.05
C THR A 315 -8.22 4.74 0.10
N GLY A 316 -8.70 4.64 1.35
CA GLY A 316 -7.93 4.94 2.56
C GLY A 316 -8.52 6.04 3.45
N LYS A 317 -7.89 6.29 4.61
CA LYS A 317 -8.39 7.25 5.63
C LYS A 317 -8.39 8.69 5.11
N THR A 318 -7.36 9.08 4.38
CA THR A 318 -7.14 10.41 3.77
C THR A 318 -6.79 10.25 2.28
N PRO A 319 -7.75 9.79 1.45
CA PRO A 319 -7.48 9.34 0.10
C PRO A 319 -7.03 10.48 -0.82
N LYS A 320 -6.10 10.19 -1.73
CA LYS A 320 -5.73 11.10 -2.82
C LYS A 320 -6.74 11.05 -3.97
N LEU A 321 -7.10 12.23 -4.46
CA LEU A 321 -7.50 12.43 -5.85
C LEU A 321 -6.29 12.94 -6.61
N ILE A 322 -5.88 12.27 -7.68
CA ILE A 322 -4.75 12.67 -8.52
C ILE A 322 -5.25 12.95 -9.93
N VAL A 323 -4.94 14.13 -10.45
CA VAL A 323 -5.14 14.46 -11.87
C VAL A 323 -3.77 14.46 -12.54
N TRP A 324 -3.65 13.80 -13.68
CA TRP A 324 -2.36 13.45 -14.28
C TRP A 324 -2.40 13.47 -15.81
N ASP A 325 -1.24 13.75 -16.42
CA ASP A 325 -1.06 13.75 -17.88
C ASP A 325 -0.73 12.34 -18.37
N ILE A 326 -1.48 11.85 -19.35
CA ILE A 326 -1.40 10.50 -19.91
C ILE A 326 -0.18 10.33 -20.83
N ALA A 327 0.27 11.39 -21.51
CA ALA A 327 1.40 11.35 -22.42
C ALA A 327 2.74 11.39 -21.67
N ALA A 328 2.82 12.10 -20.55
CA ALA A 328 3.97 12.15 -19.66
C ALA A 328 3.94 11.07 -18.56
N VAL A 329 2.75 10.56 -18.21
CA VAL A 329 2.48 9.71 -17.03
C VAL A 329 3.03 10.34 -15.75
N LYS A 330 2.59 11.59 -15.51
CA LYS A 330 3.00 12.40 -14.36
C LYS A 330 1.79 13.06 -13.69
N PRO A 331 1.76 13.16 -12.35
CA PRO A 331 0.76 13.95 -11.66
C PRO A 331 0.87 15.43 -12.06
N LEU A 332 -0.28 16.05 -12.31
CA LEU A 332 -0.42 17.50 -12.51
C LEU A 332 -0.81 18.16 -11.19
N VAL A 333 -1.80 17.60 -10.48
CA VAL A 333 -2.19 18.01 -9.13
C VAL A 333 -2.60 16.80 -8.28
N THR A 334 -2.33 16.86 -6.97
CA THR A 334 -2.79 15.88 -5.98
C THR A 334 -3.62 16.60 -4.92
N LEU A 335 -4.86 16.19 -4.76
CA LEU A 335 -5.86 16.79 -3.87
C LEU A 335 -6.18 15.80 -2.74
N ARG A 336 -6.32 16.30 -1.50
CA ARG A 336 -6.56 15.50 -0.29
C ARG A 336 -7.41 16.29 0.71
N GLY A 337 -7.91 15.60 1.74
CA GLY A 337 -8.44 16.22 2.96
C GLY A 337 -9.95 16.45 3.00
N TYR A 338 -10.66 16.36 1.88
CA TYR A 338 -12.13 16.49 1.85
C TYR A 338 -12.86 15.16 2.07
N HIS A 339 -12.61 14.15 1.22
CA HIS A 339 -13.21 12.83 1.37
C HIS A 339 -12.49 12.01 2.44
N SER A 340 -13.18 10.99 2.97
CA SER A 340 -12.60 9.94 3.80
C SER A 340 -13.04 8.56 3.29
N ARG A 341 -12.36 7.50 3.78
CA ARG A 341 -12.54 6.08 3.41
C ARG A 341 -12.18 5.72 1.96
N GLY A 342 -12.36 6.60 0.99
CA GLY A 342 -11.98 6.41 -0.41
C GLY A 342 -12.73 7.34 -1.37
N ILE A 343 -12.35 7.35 -2.64
CA ILE A 343 -13.00 8.13 -3.70
C ILE A 343 -13.52 7.19 -4.79
N ILE A 344 -14.84 6.99 -4.82
CA ILE A 344 -15.49 5.87 -5.53
C ILE A 344 -16.09 6.23 -6.88
N GLN A 345 -16.27 7.51 -7.18
CA GLN A 345 -16.80 7.99 -8.46
C GLN A 345 -16.16 9.33 -8.85
N LEU A 346 -15.88 9.51 -10.14
CA LEU A 346 -15.27 10.70 -10.73
C LEU A 346 -15.94 11.02 -12.07
N ALA A 347 -16.19 12.30 -12.37
CA ALA A 347 -16.52 12.75 -13.73
C ALA A 347 -16.03 14.17 -13.99
N PHE A 348 -15.40 14.38 -15.14
CA PHE A 348 -15.10 15.72 -15.65
C PHE A 348 -16.36 16.40 -16.18
N SER A 349 -16.38 17.72 -16.05
CA SER A 349 -17.30 18.63 -16.70
C SER A 349 -17.19 18.60 -18.22
N THR A 350 -18.22 19.15 -18.89
CA THR A 350 -18.32 19.22 -20.36
C THR A 350 -17.05 19.71 -21.06
N ILE A 351 -16.40 20.73 -20.49
CA ILE A 351 -15.16 21.33 -21.01
C ILE A 351 -13.90 20.83 -20.28
N GLY A 352 -14.07 20.14 -19.15
CA GLY A 352 -13.02 19.52 -18.34
C GLY A 352 -12.27 20.44 -17.37
N ASN A 353 -12.71 21.69 -17.18
CA ASN A 353 -12.15 22.61 -16.18
C ASN A 353 -12.62 22.32 -14.75
N GLU A 354 -13.73 21.59 -14.59
CA GLU A 354 -14.23 21.11 -13.31
C GLU A 354 -14.25 19.57 -13.27
N LEU A 355 -14.04 19.00 -12.08
CA LEU A 355 -14.07 17.57 -11.78
C LEU A 355 -14.94 17.33 -10.55
N ALA A 356 -15.97 16.49 -10.70
CA ALA A 356 -16.83 16.04 -9.62
C ALA A 356 -16.31 14.72 -9.06
N SER A 357 -16.32 14.60 -7.74
CA SER A 357 -15.88 13.42 -7.01
C SER A 357 -16.90 13.04 -5.94
N VAL A 358 -17.04 11.74 -5.68
CA VAL A 358 -17.92 11.22 -4.62
C VAL A 358 -17.13 10.29 -3.70
N GLY A 359 -17.19 10.56 -2.40
CA GLY A 359 -16.49 9.82 -1.36
C GLY A 359 -17.18 8.50 -0.96
N ALA A 360 -16.41 7.61 -0.36
CA ALA A 360 -16.87 6.38 0.29
C ALA A 360 -17.22 6.58 1.79
N ASP A 361 -17.26 7.84 2.25
CA ASP A 361 -17.69 8.22 3.59
C ASP A 361 -19.20 8.01 3.81
N ASP A 362 -19.64 8.05 5.07
CA ASP A 362 -21.01 7.70 5.46
C ASP A 362 -22.08 8.69 4.96
N ASN A 363 -21.67 9.86 4.46
CA ASN A 363 -22.55 10.84 3.81
C ASN A 363 -22.42 10.81 2.27
N HIS A 364 -21.57 9.93 1.71
CA HIS A 364 -21.10 9.92 0.33
C HIS A 364 -20.82 11.34 -0.17
N SER A 365 -19.93 12.06 0.53
CA SER A 365 -19.64 13.47 0.30
C SER A 365 -19.31 13.76 -1.17
N ILE A 366 -19.83 14.87 -1.70
CA ILE A 366 -19.65 15.28 -3.09
C ILE A 366 -18.73 16.50 -3.09
N GLY A 367 -17.62 16.42 -3.83
CA GLY A 367 -16.73 17.54 -4.09
C GLY A 367 -16.76 17.93 -5.56
N VAL A 368 -16.64 19.22 -5.87
CA VAL A 368 -16.39 19.72 -7.23
C VAL A 368 -15.18 20.66 -7.19
N TYR A 369 -14.11 20.19 -7.80
CA TYR A 369 -12.86 20.93 -7.94
C TYR A 369 -12.83 21.67 -9.26
N THR A 370 -12.30 22.90 -9.27
CA THR A 370 -12.13 23.71 -10.49
C THR A 370 -10.66 24.07 -10.68
N THR A 371 -10.16 23.99 -11.91
CA THR A 371 -8.86 24.52 -12.34
C THR A 371 -9.04 25.77 -13.22
N ARG A 372 -8.00 26.63 -13.24
CA ARG A 372 -7.87 27.75 -14.18
C ARG A 372 -6.65 27.63 -15.10
N ASP A 373 -5.84 26.59 -14.91
CA ASP A 373 -4.48 26.45 -15.42
C ASP A 373 -4.17 25.01 -15.87
N MET A 374 -5.15 24.35 -16.51
CA MET A 374 -4.99 23.00 -17.08
C MET A 374 -4.63 21.91 -16.05
N TRP A 375 -5.18 22.01 -14.83
CA TRP A 375 -4.95 21.11 -13.70
C TRP A 375 -3.54 21.16 -13.10
N HIS A 376 -2.77 22.22 -13.35
CA HIS A 376 -1.55 22.50 -12.55
C HIS A 376 -1.91 22.93 -11.11
N THR A 377 -3.02 23.65 -10.94
CA THR A 377 -3.68 23.88 -9.66
C THR A 377 -5.17 23.56 -9.76
N ALA A 378 -5.78 23.21 -8.64
CA ALA A 378 -7.22 22.99 -8.54
C ALA A 378 -7.70 23.26 -7.11
N GLU A 379 -8.85 23.91 -6.99
CA GLU A 379 -9.45 24.32 -5.71
C GLU A 379 -10.82 23.65 -5.53
N LEU A 380 -11.17 23.27 -4.30
CA LEU A 380 -12.51 22.76 -3.98
C LEU A 380 -13.51 23.92 -4.00
N THR A 381 -14.09 24.17 -5.16
CA THR A 381 -15.02 25.30 -5.38
C THR A 381 -16.44 25.06 -4.89
N TRP A 382 -16.87 23.81 -4.78
CA TRP A 382 -18.20 23.47 -4.30
C TRP A 382 -18.20 22.10 -3.65
N PHE A 383 -19.06 21.91 -2.64
CA PHE A 383 -19.21 20.66 -1.94
C PHE A 383 -20.62 20.48 -1.38
N ALA A 384 -21.05 19.22 -1.22
CA ALA A 384 -22.34 18.87 -0.64
C ALA A 384 -22.31 17.51 0.07
N LYS A 385 -23.29 17.28 0.96
CA LYS A 385 -23.59 15.92 1.44
C LYS A 385 -24.37 15.18 0.34
N GLY A 386 -23.94 13.95 0.03
CA GLY A 386 -24.62 13.09 -0.91
C GLY A 386 -25.81 12.36 -0.30
N ASN A 387 -26.22 11.29 -0.97
CA ASN A 387 -27.30 10.43 -0.50
C ASN A 387 -26.76 9.37 0.47
N LYS A 388 -27.56 8.93 1.45
CA LYS A 388 -27.18 7.80 2.33
C LYS A 388 -27.11 6.46 1.60
N ALA A 389 -27.83 6.32 0.49
CA ALA A 389 -27.73 5.15 -0.37
C ALA A 389 -26.49 5.23 -1.28
N VAL A 390 -25.85 4.08 -1.50
CA VAL A 390 -24.58 3.98 -2.24
C VAL A 390 -24.70 4.58 -3.66
N PRO A 391 -23.85 5.55 -4.04
CA PRO A 391 -23.72 6.05 -5.41
C PRO A 391 -23.03 4.99 -6.28
N LEU A 392 -23.48 4.85 -7.52
CA LEU A 392 -23.01 3.84 -8.46
C LEU A 392 -22.46 4.46 -9.76
N HIS A 393 -22.90 5.68 -10.10
CA HIS A 393 -22.37 6.41 -11.25
C HIS A 393 -22.55 7.92 -11.08
N VAL A 394 -21.57 8.71 -11.52
CA VAL A 394 -21.69 10.17 -11.70
C VAL A 394 -21.52 10.52 -13.18
N VAL A 395 -22.36 11.40 -13.71
CA VAL A 395 -22.34 11.79 -15.13
C VAL A 395 -22.68 13.26 -15.33
N TRP A 396 -21.79 14.01 -15.98
CA TRP A 396 -22.03 15.41 -16.33
C TRP A 396 -22.95 15.53 -17.55
N HIS A 397 -23.64 16.66 -17.70
CA HIS A 397 -24.33 16.97 -18.94
C HIS A 397 -23.32 17.25 -20.09
N PRO A 398 -23.57 16.78 -21.32
CA PRO A 398 -22.62 16.90 -22.42
C PRO A 398 -22.60 18.29 -23.09
N THR A 399 -23.48 19.21 -22.67
CA THR A 399 -23.54 20.59 -23.22
C THR A 399 -23.77 21.66 -22.15
N ASP A 400 -23.76 21.30 -20.86
CA ASP A 400 -24.05 22.21 -19.76
C ASP A 400 -23.14 21.94 -18.57
N ALA A 401 -22.19 22.84 -18.32
CA ALA A 401 -21.21 22.70 -17.25
C ALA A 401 -21.82 22.86 -15.85
N MET A 402 -23.01 23.44 -15.67
CA MET A 402 -23.59 23.64 -14.34
C MET A 402 -24.35 22.43 -13.80
N HIS A 403 -24.61 21.42 -14.65
CA HIS A 403 -25.52 20.33 -14.32
C HIS A 403 -24.91 18.93 -14.45
N PHE A 404 -24.81 18.21 -13.34
CA PHE A 404 -24.44 16.79 -13.31
C PHE A 404 -25.57 15.93 -12.72
N CYS A 405 -25.38 14.61 -12.75
CA CYS A 405 -26.32 13.64 -12.23
C CYS A 405 -25.58 12.55 -11.46
N ILE A 406 -26.12 12.16 -10.30
CA ILE A 406 -25.67 11.01 -9.53
C ILE A 406 -26.77 9.94 -9.59
N LEU A 407 -26.35 8.72 -9.92
CA LEU A 407 -27.16 7.50 -9.97
C LEU A 407 -26.71 6.58 -8.84
N GLY A 408 -27.63 5.88 -8.19
CA GLY A 408 -27.27 4.94 -7.14
C GLY A 408 -28.34 3.92 -6.78
N VAL A 409 -28.19 3.32 -5.60
CA VAL A 409 -29.11 2.30 -5.09
C VAL A 409 -30.47 2.94 -4.77
N LYS A 410 -31.44 2.77 -5.67
CA LYS A 410 -32.83 3.28 -5.56
C LYS A 410 -32.95 4.81 -5.58
N TYR A 411 -32.02 5.54 -6.20
CA TYR A 411 -32.17 6.98 -6.43
C TYR A 411 -31.46 7.47 -7.68
N ILE A 412 -31.92 8.62 -8.17
CA ILE A 412 -31.32 9.45 -9.21
C ILE A 412 -31.51 10.91 -8.79
N GLU A 413 -30.43 11.68 -8.80
CA GLU A 413 -30.41 13.07 -8.37
C GLU A 413 -29.74 13.93 -9.45
N PHE A 414 -30.48 14.95 -9.91
CA PHE A 414 -30.01 15.95 -10.86
C PHE A 414 -29.56 17.19 -10.09
N TRP A 415 -28.26 17.44 -10.11
CA TRP A 415 -27.63 18.52 -9.36
C TRP A 415 -27.34 19.70 -10.28
N GLU A 416 -27.87 20.85 -9.88
CA GLU A 416 -27.39 22.19 -10.17
C GLU A 416 -26.68 22.66 -8.88
N LYS A 417 -25.64 23.49 -8.95
CA LYS A 417 -24.77 23.78 -7.77
C LYS A 417 -25.52 24.38 -6.56
N GLU A 418 -26.73 24.89 -6.73
CA GLU A 418 -27.57 25.40 -5.62
C GLU A 418 -28.82 24.55 -5.36
N LYS A 419 -29.10 23.53 -6.18
CA LYS A 419 -30.38 22.82 -6.21
C LYS A 419 -30.26 21.37 -6.66
N CYS A 420 -30.75 20.45 -5.82
CA CYS A 420 -30.90 19.04 -6.16
C CYS A 420 -32.36 18.70 -6.49
N ASN A 421 -32.61 18.19 -7.71
CA ASN A 421 -33.91 17.68 -8.14
C ASN A 421 -33.86 16.16 -8.22
N LYS A 422 -34.69 15.45 -7.43
CA LYS A 422 -34.82 13.99 -7.50
C LYS A 422 -35.54 13.59 -8.79
N GLY A 423 -35.07 12.53 -9.46
CA GLY A 423 -35.69 12.05 -10.70
C GLY A 423 -37.09 11.45 -10.46
N ILE A 424 -38.02 11.73 -11.38
CA ILE A 424 -39.44 11.40 -11.24
C ILE A 424 -39.76 10.19 -12.13
N PHE A 425 -39.94 9.02 -11.51
CA PHE A 425 -40.23 7.75 -12.20
C PHE A 425 -41.69 7.63 -12.71
N GLY A 426 -42.61 8.41 -12.13
CA GLY A 426 -44.04 8.34 -12.41
C GLY A 426 -44.64 6.96 -12.17
N LYS A 427 -45.67 6.59 -12.94
CA LYS A 427 -46.25 5.23 -12.95
C LYS A 427 -45.51 4.25 -13.88
N LYS A 428 -44.45 4.70 -14.58
CA LYS A 428 -43.73 3.93 -15.59
C LYS A 428 -42.55 3.17 -14.99
N GLY A 429 -41.71 3.88 -14.22
CA GLY A 429 -40.47 3.32 -13.67
C GLY A 429 -40.67 2.70 -12.29
N LYS A 430 -39.85 1.69 -12.00
CA LYS A 430 -39.74 1.07 -10.68
C LYS A 430 -38.52 1.61 -9.95
N LEU A 431 -38.64 1.83 -8.64
CA LEU A 431 -37.53 2.23 -7.80
C LEU A 431 -36.59 1.03 -7.55
N GLN A 432 -35.39 1.07 -8.14
CA GLN A 432 -34.39 0.00 -8.10
C GLN A 432 -32.97 0.55 -8.25
N PRO A 433 -31.90 -0.23 -8.05
CA PRO A 433 -30.53 0.18 -8.37
C PRO A 433 -30.37 0.63 -9.82
N LEU A 434 -29.78 1.82 -9.98
CA LEU A 434 -29.43 2.44 -11.26
C LEU A 434 -27.91 2.40 -11.39
N LEU A 435 -27.39 1.55 -12.28
CA LEU A 435 -26.00 1.07 -12.22
C LEU A 435 -25.02 1.90 -13.05
N CYS A 436 -25.49 2.43 -14.18
CA CYS A 436 -24.69 3.22 -15.12
C CYS A 436 -25.60 4.17 -15.92
N GLY A 437 -25.03 5.22 -16.50
CA GLY A 437 -25.79 6.13 -17.36
C GLY A 437 -24.93 6.92 -18.34
N ALA A 438 -25.52 7.26 -19.49
CA ALA A 438 -24.88 8.01 -20.55
C ALA A 438 -25.90 8.90 -21.27
N TRP A 439 -25.45 10.06 -21.77
CA TRP A 439 -26.30 11.00 -22.50
C TRP A 439 -26.34 10.67 -23.99
N VAL A 440 -27.53 10.75 -24.57
CA VAL A 440 -27.76 10.62 -26.01
C VAL A 440 -28.68 11.74 -26.49
N THR A 441 -28.57 12.12 -27.77
CA THR A 441 -29.50 13.07 -28.39
C THR A 441 -30.64 12.33 -29.09
N LEU A 442 -31.87 12.47 -28.59
CA LEU A 442 -33.08 11.93 -29.24
C LEU A 442 -33.79 13.06 -29.99
N GLY A 443 -33.63 13.09 -31.32
CA GLY A 443 -34.12 14.20 -32.14
C GLY A 443 -33.36 15.49 -31.84
N THR A 444 -33.96 16.39 -31.07
CA THR A 444 -33.37 17.64 -30.56
C THR A 444 -32.98 17.59 -29.08
N ASP A 445 -33.44 16.57 -28.35
CA ASP A 445 -33.49 16.61 -26.90
C ASP A 445 -32.37 15.75 -26.29
N MET A 446 -31.59 16.34 -25.38
CA MET A 446 -30.64 15.59 -24.57
C MET A 446 -31.39 14.72 -23.56
N THR A 447 -31.15 13.41 -23.64
CA THR A 447 -31.81 12.39 -22.83
C THR A 447 -30.74 11.57 -22.12
N LEU A 448 -30.87 11.43 -20.79
CA LEU A 448 -30.03 10.53 -20.01
C LEU A 448 -30.60 9.11 -20.10
N VAL A 449 -29.84 8.21 -20.69
CA VAL A 449 -30.11 6.77 -20.65
C VAL A 449 -29.50 6.21 -19.38
N VAL A 450 -30.26 5.41 -18.64
CA VAL A 450 -29.86 4.80 -17.37
C VAL A 450 -30.08 3.30 -17.41
N GLY A 451 -29.05 2.53 -17.05
CA GLY A 451 -29.10 1.07 -16.97
C GLY A 451 -29.55 0.59 -15.59
N THR A 452 -30.49 -0.36 -15.56
CA THR A 452 -31.11 -0.85 -14.31
C THR A 452 -30.65 -2.25 -13.93
N SER A 453 -30.88 -2.63 -12.67
CA SER A 453 -30.60 -3.98 -12.16
C SER A 453 -31.43 -5.11 -12.76
N ASP A 454 -32.61 -4.81 -13.32
CA ASP A 454 -33.49 -5.77 -14.00
C ASP A 454 -33.28 -5.86 -15.52
N GLY A 455 -32.33 -5.11 -16.09
CA GLY A 455 -31.98 -5.18 -17.51
C GLY A 455 -32.76 -4.22 -18.42
N ALA A 456 -33.50 -3.26 -17.87
CA ALA A 456 -34.13 -2.20 -18.65
C ALA A 456 -33.17 -1.01 -18.91
N LEU A 457 -33.54 -0.17 -19.89
CA LEU A 457 -32.95 1.16 -20.08
C LEU A 457 -34.02 2.23 -19.82
N TYR A 458 -33.78 3.12 -18.86
CA TYR A 458 -34.68 4.22 -18.48
C TYR A 458 -34.20 5.51 -19.17
N LEU A 459 -35.12 6.21 -19.85
CA LEU A 459 -34.82 7.41 -20.63
C LEU A 459 -35.39 8.65 -19.92
N PHE A 460 -34.52 9.41 -19.26
CA PHE A 460 -34.87 10.63 -18.54
C PHE A 460 -34.65 11.89 -19.38
N GLN A 461 -35.67 12.74 -19.46
CA GLN A 461 -35.52 14.16 -19.84
C GLN A 461 -35.78 14.97 -18.56
N ARG A 462 -34.72 15.56 -18.00
CA ARG A 462 -34.64 16.07 -16.62
C ARG A 462 -35.91 16.82 -16.16
N PRO A 463 -36.50 16.51 -14.99
CA PRO A 463 -36.21 15.38 -14.08
C PRO A 463 -37.04 14.10 -14.39
N ASP A 464 -37.88 14.12 -15.43
CA ASP A 464 -38.94 13.13 -15.66
C ASP A 464 -38.47 11.91 -16.45
N LEU A 465 -38.93 10.72 -16.04
CA LEU A 465 -38.81 9.49 -16.80
C LEU A 465 -39.81 9.49 -17.98
N ARG A 466 -39.30 9.64 -19.20
CA ARG A 466 -40.12 9.78 -20.41
C ARG A 466 -40.52 8.43 -20.98
N SER A 467 -39.56 7.52 -21.14
CA SER A 467 -39.77 6.19 -21.72
C SER A 467 -38.83 5.16 -21.10
N ILE A 468 -39.13 3.89 -21.36
CA ILE A 468 -38.36 2.73 -20.89
C ILE A 468 -38.21 1.80 -22.08
N VAL A 469 -37.00 1.26 -22.29
CA VAL A 469 -36.78 0.08 -23.12
C VAL A 469 -36.78 -1.12 -22.19
N GLU A 470 -37.91 -1.82 -22.13
CA GLU A 470 -38.08 -3.04 -21.33
C GLU A 470 -37.30 -4.20 -21.96
N ASN A 471 -36.77 -5.10 -21.12
CA ASN A 471 -36.02 -6.29 -21.56
C ASN A 471 -34.84 -5.97 -22.51
N ALA A 472 -34.22 -4.80 -22.35
CA ALA A 472 -33.05 -4.40 -23.14
C ALA A 472 -31.88 -5.38 -22.96
N HIS A 473 -31.72 -5.90 -21.74
CA HIS A 473 -30.84 -6.98 -21.33
C HIS A 473 -31.62 -8.03 -20.53
N ALA A 474 -31.10 -9.25 -20.45
CA ALA A 474 -31.71 -10.35 -19.69
C ALA A 474 -31.34 -10.30 -18.20
N ALA A 475 -30.32 -9.52 -17.84
CA ALA A 475 -29.89 -9.24 -16.49
C ALA A 475 -29.43 -7.78 -16.39
N ALA A 476 -28.94 -7.39 -15.21
CA ALA A 476 -28.46 -6.04 -14.91
C ALA A 476 -27.57 -5.41 -16.00
N VAL A 477 -27.90 -4.17 -16.42
CA VAL A 477 -27.05 -3.38 -17.34
C VAL A 477 -25.90 -2.78 -16.53
N GLN A 478 -24.70 -3.34 -16.64
CA GLN A 478 -23.55 -2.97 -15.80
C GLN A 478 -22.87 -1.69 -16.27
N THR A 479 -22.63 -1.58 -17.58
CA THR A 479 -21.81 -0.51 -18.17
C THR A 479 -22.46 0.02 -19.44
N MET A 480 -22.21 1.29 -19.75
CA MET A 480 -22.56 1.86 -21.04
C MET A 480 -21.61 2.99 -21.45
N TYR A 481 -21.57 3.27 -22.74
CA TYR A 481 -20.84 4.39 -23.33
C TYR A 481 -21.61 4.90 -24.55
N ALA A 482 -21.70 6.23 -24.68
CA ALA A 482 -22.37 6.88 -25.79
C ALA A 482 -21.40 7.78 -26.55
N GLN A 483 -21.50 7.76 -27.88
CA GLN A 483 -20.78 8.64 -28.78
C GLN A 483 -21.69 8.99 -29.96
N ASP A 484 -21.90 10.29 -30.19
CA ASP A 484 -22.84 10.83 -31.17
C ASP A 484 -24.27 10.28 -31.01
N LYS A 485 -24.69 9.40 -31.93
CA LYS A 485 -25.98 8.69 -31.88
C LYS A 485 -25.85 7.22 -31.48
N THR A 486 -24.62 6.74 -31.29
CA THR A 486 -24.33 5.35 -30.97
C THR A 486 -24.24 5.19 -29.47
N LEU A 487 -24.96 4.21 -28.92
CA LEU A 487 -24.88 3.80 -27.52
C LEU A 487 -24.46 2.33 -27.49
N ILE A 488 -23.47 1.99 -26.68
CA ILE A 488 -23.11 0.60 -26.37
C ILE A 488 -23.42 0.32 -24.92
N THR A 489 -24.01 -0.84 -24.66
CA THR A 489 -24.32 -1.33 -23.31
C THR A 489 -23.73 -2.71 -23.08
N GLY A 490 -23.24 -2.97 -21.86
CA GLY A 490 -22.73 -4.27 -21.40
C GLY A 490 -23.59 -4.82 -20.26
N GLY A 491 -24.05 -6.05 -20.41
CA GLY A 491 -24.93 -6.73 -19.45
C GLY A 491 -24.19 -7.72 -18.55
N LYS A 492 -24.81 -8.01 -17.39
CA LYS A 492 -24.34 -9.04 -16.44
C LYS A 492 -24.42 -10.46 -17.01
N GLU A 493 -25.25 -10.68 -18.03
CA GLU A 493 -25.34 -11.95 -18.74
C GLU A 493 -24.18 -12.20 -19.74
N GLY A 494 -23.29 -11.22 -19.93
CA GLY A 494 -22.17 -11.31 -20.89
C GLY A 494 -22.47 -10.76 -22.28
N LEU A 495 -23.66 -10.19 -22.48
CA LEU A 495 -24.05 -9.58 -23.75
C LEU A 495 -23.57 -8.13 -23.86
N VAL A 496 -22.97 -7.79 -25.01
CA VAL A 496 -22.73 -6.41 -25.45
C VAL A 496 -23.75 -6.06 -26.52
N LYS A 497 -24.42 -4.91 -26.40
CA LYS A 497 -25.44 -4.47 -27.36
C LYS A 497 -25.12 -3.11 -27.94
N LEU A 498 -25.31 -2.99 -29.26
CA LEU A 498 -25.13 -1.77 -30.03
C LEU A 498 -26.50 -1.17 -30.31
N TRP A 499 -26.70 0.09 -29.94
CA TRP A 499 -27.94 0.83 -30.10
C TRP A 499 -27.71 2.11 -30.89
N VAL A 500 -28.73 2.56 -31.61
CA VAL A 500 -28.79 3.90 -32.20
C VAL A 500 -29.93 4.72 -31.60
N ALA A 501 -29.60 5.96 -31.25
CA ALA A 501 -30.50 7.00 -30.82
C ALA A 501 -31.26 7.58 -32.03
N GLU A 502 -32.55 7.26 -32.10
CA GLU A 502 -33.48 7.76 -33.10
C GLU A 502 -34.40 8.83 -32.51
N LYS A 503 -35.24 9.47 -33.35
CA LYS A 503 -36.16 10.53 -32.89
C LYS A 503 -37.19 10.05 -31.85
N ALA A 504 -37.51 8.75 -31.84
CA ALA A 504 -38.56 8.17 -30.98
C ALA A 504 -38.03 7.31 -29.82
N GLY A 505 -36.73 6.99 -29.77
CA GLY A 505 -36.16 6.07 -28.78
C GLY A 505 -34.84 5.45 -29.21
N LEU A 506 -34.51 4.29 -28.63
CA LEU A 506 -33.30 3.52 -28.93
C LEU A 506 -33.65 2.27 -29.75
N THR A 507 -32.96 2.05 -30.86
CA THR A 507 -33.06 0.85 -31.69
C THR A 507 -31.82 -0.02 -31.52
N CYS A 508 -31.99 -1.29 -31.13
CA CYS A 508 -30.87 -2.24 -31.06
C CYS A 508 -30.47 -2.69 -32.48
N LEU A 509 -29.23 -2.42 -32.89
CA LEU A 509 -28.68 -2.81 -34.18
C LEU A 509 -27.95 -4.15 -34.15
N SER A 510 -27.35 -4.50 -33.01
CA SER A 510 -26.57 -5.73 -32.87
C SER A 510 -26.46 -6.17 -31.42
N THR A 511 -26.24 -7.48 -31.23
CA THR A 511 -25.96 -8.10 -29.94
C THR A 511 -24.81 -9.08 -30.13
N PHE A 512 -23.85 -9.03 -29.21
CA PHE A 512 -22.69 -9.90 -29.15
C PHE A 512 -22.65 -10.61 -27.81
N ASP A 513 -22.17 -11.86 -27.79
CA ASP A 513 -22.08 -12.68 -26.59
C ASP A 513 -20.61 -12.97 -26.23
N CYS A 514 -20.16 -12.40 -25.10
CA CYS A 514 -18.80 -12.58 -24.60
C CYS A 514 -18.57 -13.99 -24.02
N ASN A 515 -19.63 -14.74 -23.70
CA ASN A 515 -19.51 -16.15 -23.31
C ASN A 515 -18.99 -17.00 -24.48
N VAL A 516 -19.36 -16.66 -25.72
CA VAL A 516 -18.82 -17.27 -26.95
C VAL A 516 -17.34 -16.90 -27.14
N LEU A 517 -16.97 -15.64 -26.89
CA LEU A 517 -15.58 -15.18 -26.96
C LEU A 517 -14.67 -15.96 -26.03
N LEU A 518 -15.05 -16.12 -24.76
CA LEU A 518 -14.22 -16.71 -23.71
C LEU A 518 -14.39 -18.23 -23.55
N HIS A 519 -15.23 -18.87 -24.37
CA HIS A 519 -15.61 -20.28 -24.25
C HIS A 519 -16.02 -20.68 -22.81
N THR A 520 -16.69 -19.77 -22.10
CA THR A 520 -17.04 -19.92 -20.69
C THR A 520 -18.38 -19.29 -20.40
N THR A 521 -19.05 -19.67 -19.31
CA THR A 521 -20.36 -19.15 -18.92
C THR A 521 -20.27 -18.22 -17.71
N GLY A 522 -21.14 -17.21 -17.69
CA GLY A 522 -21.20 -16.23 -16.60
C GLY A 522 -20.17 -15.11 -16.73
N VAL A 523 -19.74 -14.78 -17.96
CA VAL A 523 -18.94 -13.59 -18.23
C VAL A 523 -19.77 -12.35 -17.88
N VAL A 524 -19.22 -11.44 -17.09
CA VAL A 524 -19.84 -10.15 -16.76
C VAL A 524 -19.06 -9.04 -17.45
N VAL A 525 -19.76 -8.19 -18.21
CA VAL A 525 -19.15 -7.02 -18.86
C VAL A 525 -19.09 -5.86 -17.86
N GLN A 526 -17.92 -5.27 -17.64
CA GLN A 526 -17.70 -4.21 -16.63
C GLN A 526 -17.30 -2.85 -17.22
N SER A 527 -16.67 -2.83 -18.40
CA SER A 527 -16.44 -1.59 -19.15
C SER A 527 -16.68 -1.81 -20.64
N VAL A 528 -17.34 -0.86 -21.29
CA VAL A 528 -17.41 -0.73 -22.75
C VAL A 528 -17.01 0.70 -23.14
N CYS A 529 -16.26 0.86 -24.22
CA CYS A 529 -15.88 2.16 -24.79
C CYS A 529 -15.77 2.04 -26.32
N LEU A 530 -15.96 3.15 -27.04
CA LEU A 530 -15.74 3.22 -28.49
C LEU A 530 -14.42 3.90 -28.80
N SER A 531 -13.74 3.45 -29.86
CA SER A 531 -12.65 4.19 -30.49
C SER A 531 -13.14 5.54 -31.04
N SER A 532 -12.22 6.48 -31.26
CA SER A 532 -12.56 7.83 -31.72
C SER A 532 -13.29 7.87 -33.07
N ASP A 533 -13.05 6.89 -33.94
CA ASP A 533 -13.74 6.69 -35.23
C ASP A 533 -15.03 5.84 -35.12
N GLY A 534 -15.33 5.31 -33.94
CA GLY A 534 -16.46 4.42 -33.67
C GLY A 534 -16.37 3.03 -34.30
N SER A 535 -15.22 2.57 -34.84
CA SER A 535 -15.12 1.28 -35.53
C SER A 535 -14.76 0.08 -34.63
N VAL A 536 -14.21 0.36 -33.44
CA VAL A 536 -13.75 -0.64 -32.47
C VAL A 536 -14.45 -0.44 -31.13
N VAL A 537 -14.93 -1.54 -30.56
CA VAL A 537 -15.42 -1.62 -29.17
C VAL A 537 -14.30 -2.12 -28.29
N LEU A 538 -13.88 -1.30 -27.34
CA LEU A 538 -13.03 -1.70 -26.23
C LEU A 538 -13.90 -2.32 -25.13
N LEU A 539 -13.53 -3.50 -24.68
CA LEU A 539 -14.30 -4.35 -23.77
C LEU A 539 -13.44 -4.74 -22.56
N GLY A 540 -13.97 -4.56 -21.34
CA GLY A 540 -13.41 -5.09 -20.09
C GLY A 540 -14.37 -6.06 -19.39
N THR A 541 -13.88 -7.21 -18.96
CA THR A 541 -14.63 -8.27 -18.26
C THR A 541 -14.33 -8.33 -16.75
N GLN A 542 -15.32 -8.74 -15.94
CA GLN A 542 -15.10 -8.98 -14.50
C GLN A 542 -14.04 -10.07 -14.21
N SER A 543 -13.75 -10.92 -15.20
CA SER A 543 -12.70 -11.94 -15.15
C SER A 543 -11.27 -11.39 -15.36
N SER A 544 -11.11 -10.06 -15.45
CA SER A 544 -9.84 -9.35 -15.63
C SER A 544 -9.22 -9.53 -17.03
N GLU A 545 -10.04 -9.53 -18.08
CA GLU A 545 -9.57 -9.46 -19.47
C GLU A 545 -9.99 -8.17 -20.18
N ILE A 546 -9.11 -7.66 -21.06
CA ILE A 546 -9.37 -6.50 -21.94
C ILE A 546 -9.24 -6.94 -23.41
N TYR A 547 -10.23 -6.57 -24.22
CA TYR A 547 -10.31 -6.89 -25.65
C TYR A 547 -10.63 -5.67 -26.51
N GLU A 548 -10.08 -5.64 -27.72
CA GLU A 548 -10.56 -4.79 -28.82
C GLU A 548 -11.36 -5.63 -29.80
N LEU A 549 -12.62 -5.25 -30.02
CA LEU A 549 -13.55 -5.94 -30.91
C LEU A 549 -14.00 -4.97 -32.01
N LYS A 550 -13.46 -5.16 -33.21
CA LYS A 550 -13.90 -4.42 -34.39
C LYS A 550 -15.30 -4.88 -34.79
N TYR A 551 -16.18 -3.95 -35.15
CA TYR A 551 -17.48 -4.33 -35.70
C TYR A 551 -17.65 -3.76 -37.11
N VAL A 552 -18.18 -4.59 -38.01
CA VAL A 552 -18.33 -4.24 -39.43
C VAL A 552 -19.78 -4.49 -39.84
N TYR A 553 -20.34 -3.55 -40.58
CA TYR A 553 -21.59 -3.74 -41.30
C TYR A 553 -21.32 -4.56 -42.56
N PRO A 554 -21.76 -5.82 -42.67
CA PRO A 554 -21.51 -6.61 -43.86
C PRO A 554 -22.45 -6.20 -44.99
N SER A 555 -21.94 -6.24 -46.22
CA SER A 555 -22.73 -6.14 -47.46
C SER A 555 -23.62 -7.35 -47.73
N VAL A 556 -23.62 -8.35 -46.84
CA VAL A 556 -24.32 -9.63 -47.00
C VAL A 556 -25.07 -9.95 -45.70
N ASN A 557 -26.37 -10.25 -45.82
CA ASN A 557 -27.31 -10.59 -44.74
C ASN A 557 -27.66 -9.47 -43.72
N ASN A 558 -27.28 -8.20 -43.96
CA ASN A 558 -27.72 -7.01 -43.20
C ASN A 558 -27.55 -7.05 -41.66
N MET A 559 -26.65 -7.89 -41.12
CA MET A 559 -26.46 -8.06 -39.68
C MET A 559 -25.00 -7.82 -39.28
N PHE A 560 -24.75 -6.77 -38.49
CA PHE A 560 -23.41 -6.44 -37.97
C PHE A 560 -22.70 -7.65 -37.36
N ARG A 561 -21.40 -7.80 -37.65
CA ARG A 561 -20.57 -8.87 -37.08
C ARG A 561 -19.39 -8.27 -36.32
N PHE A 562 -19.07 -8.89 -35.19
CA PHE A 562 -17.90 -8.58 -34.37
C PHE A 562 -16.72 -9.48 -34.78
N LEU A 563 -15.54 -8.88 -34.84
CA LEU A 563 -14.29 -9.52 -35.23
C LEU A 563 -13.24 -9.28 -34.14
N LEU A 564 -12.51 -10.34 -33.81
CA LEU A 564 -11.32 -10.31 -32.96
C LEU A 564 -10.12 -10.56 -33.87
N ASN A 565 -9.16 -9.63 -33.90
CA ASN A 565 -7.99 -9.69 -34.79
C ASN A 565 -8.39 -9.95 -36.27
N ASP A 566 -9.40 -9.22 -36.75
CA ASP A 566 -10.04 -9.37 -38.08
C ASP A 566 -10.65 -10.77 -38.39
N VAL A 567 -10.75 -11.67 -37.41
CA VAL A 567 -11.43 -12.96 -37.53
C VAL A 567 -12.82 -12.90 -36.89
N VAL A 568 -13.85 -13.41 -37.58
CA VAL A 568 -15.20 -13.52 -37.01
C VAL A 568 -15.19 -14.48 -35.82
N ILE A 569 -15.63 -13.99 -34.66
CA ILE A 569 -15.42 -14.64 -33.35
C ILE A 569 -16.00 -16.06 -33.29
N GLY A 570 -17.19 -16.28 -33.89
CA GLY A 570 -17.81 -17.60 -34.00
C GLY A 570 -17.10 -18.60 -34.95
N SER A 571 -15.94 -18.25 -35.49
CA SER A 571 -15.07 -19.13 -36.29
C SER A 571 -13.66 -19.29 -35.72
N VAL A 572 -13.35 -18.61 -34.61
CA VAL A 572 -12.08 -18.78 -33.90
C VAL A 572 -12.07 -20.16 -33.22
N LYS A 573 -11.00 -20.93 -33.43
CA LYS A 573 -10.80 -22.25 -32.82
C LYS A 573 -9.64 -22.16 -31.82
N GLY A 574 -9.91 -22.49 -30.56
CA GLY A 574 -8.89 -22.59 -29.50
C GLY A 574 -9.05 -21.56 -28.39
N ASN A 575 -8.03 -21.46 -27.53
CA ASN A 575 -8.07 -20.58 -26.35
C ASN A 575 -7.84 -19.10 -26.72
N THR A 576 -8.91 -18.33 -26.70
CA THR A 576 -8.97 -16.89 -27.03
C THR A 576 -8.34 -15.97 -25.98
N MET A 577 -7.93 -16.47 -24.81
CA MET A 577 -7.18 -15.67 -23.82
C MET A 577 -5.83 -15.19 -24.35
N SER A 578 -5.24 -15.95 -25.28
CA SER A 578 -4.01 -15.56 -26.01
C SER A 578 -4.20 -14.33 -26.92
N ALA A 579 -5.45 -13.99 -27.27
CA ALA A 579 -5.83 -12.87 -28.13
C ALA A 579 -6.34 -11.66 -27.35
N ALA A 580 -6.39 -11.72 -26.01
CA ALA A 580 -6.68 -10.56 -25.17
C ALA A 580 -5.50 -9.57 -25.20
N LEU A 581 -5.81 -8.28 -25.07
CA LEU A 581 -4.79 -7.24 -24.87
C LEU A 581 -4.26 -7.25 -23.43
N MET A 582 -5.11 -7.65 -22.48
CA MET A 582 -4.75 -7.86 -21.08
C MET A 582 -5.49 -9.07 -20.50
N CYS A 583 -4.83 -9.78 -19.58
CA CYS A 583 -5.37 -10.88 -18.81
C CYS A 583 -4.78 -10.84 -17.39
N GLY A 584 -5.60 -11.08 -16.36
CA GLY A 584 -5.19 -11.28 -14.96
C GLY A 584 -5.97 -12.40 -14.27
N HIS A 585 -5.70 -12.62 -12.98
CA HIS A 585 -6.58 -13.43 -12.13
C HIS A 585 -7.75 -12.56 -11.61
N SER A 586 -8.82 -13.18 -11.11
CA SER A 586 -10.08 -12.44 -10.86
C SER A 586 -10.91 -12.85 -9.64
N VAL A 587 -10.51 -13.84 -8.84
CA VAL A 587 -11.29 -14.26 -7.67
C VAL A 587 -10.36 -14.44 -6.48
N ASP A 588 -10.74 -13.79 -5.37
CA ASP A 588 -10.03 -13.76 -4.09
C ASP A 588 -8.52 -13.53 -4.28
N GLU A 589 -7.64 -14.37 -3.73
CA GLU A 589 -6.21 -14.09 -3.66
C GLU A 589 -5.38 -14.83 -4.72
N LEU A 590 -4.33 -14.16 -5.20
CA LEU A 590 -3.25 -14.73 -6.02
C LEU A 590 -2.02 -15.03 -5.16
N TRP A 591 -1.51 -16.27 -5.18
CA TRP A 591 -0.41 -16.71 -4.30
C TRP A 591 0.68 -17.51 -5.02
N GLY A 592 0.32 -18.43 -5.90
CA GLY A 592 1.30 -19.33 -6.49
C GLY A 592 2.03 -18.65 -7.64
N LEU A 593 3.36 -18.60 -7.54
CA LEU A 593 4.25 -18.06 -8.57
C LEU A 593 5.48 -18.95 -8.74
N ALA A 594 5.75 -19.38 -9.97
CA ALA A 594 6.98 -20.07 -10.33
C ALA A 594 7.51 -19.60 -11.69
N THR A 595 8.82 -19.54 -11.83
CA THR A 595 9.52 -19.22 -13.08
C THR A 595 10.08 -20.47 -13.71
N HIS A 596 10.06 -20.54 -15.05
CA HIS A 596 10.63 -21.67 -15.78
C HIS A 596 12.17 -21.63 -15.67
N PRO A 597 12.88 -22.75 -15.42
CA PRO A 597 14.33 -22.74 -15.14
C PRO A 597 15.21 -22.21 -16.28
N THR A 598 14.83 -22.42 -17.54
CA THR A 598 15.63 -22.00 -18.72
C THR A 598 14.94 -21.00 -19.67
N LYS A 599 13.61 -20.99 -19.75
CA LYS A 599 12.84 -20.08 -20.62
C LYS A 599 12.38 -18.84 -19.86
N GLN A 600 11.97 -17.80 -20.58
CA GLN A 600 11.32 -16.61 -20.02
C GLN A 600 9.82 -16.81 -19.90
N GLU A 601 9.43 -17.86 -19.19
CA GLU A 601 8.04 -18.23 -18.90
C GLU A 601 7.81 -18.22 -17.39
N ALA A 602 6.58 -17.92 -16.97
CA ALA A 602 6.16 -18.04 -15.57
C ALA A 602 4.81 -18.74 -15.46
N ALA A 603 4.58 -19.46 -14.37
CA ALA A 603 3.31 -20.09 -14.05
C ALA A 603 2.71 -19.43 -12.79
N THR A 604 1.41 -19.13 -12.82
CA THR A 604 0.68 -18.61 -11.65
C THR A 604 -0.59 -19.40 -11.35
N VAL A 605 -0.93 -19.49 -10.06
CA VAL A 605 -2.19 -20.07 -9.56
C VAL A 605 -2.76 -19.23 -8.41
N GLY A 606 -4.08 -19.13 -8.36
CA GLY A 606 -4.80 -18.47 -7.28
C GLY A 606 -6.16 -19.09 -7.01
N ASP A 607 -6.95 -18.39 -6.20
CA ASP A 607 -8.25 -18.87 -5.73
C ASP A 607 -9.34 -18.87 -6.83
N ASP A 608 -9.08 -18.20 -7.96
CA ASP A 608 -9.89 -18.28 -9.20
C ASP A 608 -9.86 -19.65 -9.90
N ARG A 609 -8.99 -20.55 -9.43
CA ARG A 609 -8.79 -21.92 -9.92
C ARG A 609 -8.20 -21.97 -11.33
N TRP A 610 -7.55 -20.91 -11.80
CA TRP A 610 -6.78 -20.96 -13.04
C TRP A 610 -5.31 -21.22 -12.75
N LEU A 611 -4.74 -22.21 -13.45
CA LEU A 611 -3.31 -22.20 -13.75
C LEU A 611 -3.13 -21.45 -15.07
N ARG A 612 -2.27 -20.44 -15.06
CA ARG A 612 -1.89 -19.67 -16.25
C ARG A 612 -0.38 -19.73 -16.44
N VAL A 613 0.07 -19.98 -17.67
CA VAL A 613 1.48 -19.90 -18.07
C VAL A 613 1.65 -18.71 -19.00
N TRP A 614 2.54 -17.79 -18.62
CA TRP A 614 2.77 -16.50 -19.24
C TRP A 614 4.10 -16.49 -19.99
N ASP A 615 4.12 -15.84 -21.15
CA ASP A 615 5.35 -15.40 -21.82
C ASP A 615 5.75 -14.03 -21.26
N LEU A 616 6.95 -13.92 -20.69
CA LEU A 616 7.48 -12.68 -20.12
C LEU A 616 8.06 -11.73 -21.19
N VAL A 617 8.28 -12.22 -22.41
CA VAL A 617 8.79 -11.43 -23.55
C VAL A 617 7.62 -10.89 -24.37
N THR A 618 6.71 -11.76 -24.83
CA THR A 618 5.54 -11.31 -25.62
C THR A 618 4.40 -10.76 -24.77
N ARG A 619 4.42 -11.01 -23.45
CA ARG A 619 3.47 -10.53 -22.45
C ARG A 619 2.03 -11.01 -22.69
N THR A 620 1.90 -12.28 -23.04
CA THR A 620 0.62 -12.97 -23.29
C THR A 620 0.50 -14.25 -22.48
N VAL A 621 -0.74 -14.77 -22.34
CA VAL A 621 -1.00 -16.12 -21.84
C VAL A 621 -0.67 -17.12 -22.96
N LEU A 622 0.29 -18.00 -22.71
CA LEU A 622 0.64 -19.10 -23.61
C LEU A 622 -0.31 -20.28 -23.46
N ARG A 623 -0.57 -20.67 -22.20
CA ARG A 623 -1.33 -21.86 -21.83
C ARG A 623 -2.15 -21.54 -20.58
N SER A 624 -3.37 -22.06 -20.49
CA SER A 624 -4.15 -22.01 -19.25
C SER A 624 -5.04 -23.24 -19.10
N VAL A 625 -5.27 -23.66 -17.85
CA VAL A 625 -6.18 -24.76 -17.50
C VAL A 625 -6.94 -24.42 -16.23
N ARG A 626 -8.21 -24.82 -16.18
CA ARG A 626 -9.05 -24.64 -14.99
C ARG A 626 -8.91 -25.86 -14.08
N LEU A 627 -8.51 -25.61 -12.84
CA LEU A 627 -8.35 -26.60 -11.78
C LEU A 627 -9.70 -26.93 -11.12
N GLU A 628 -9.79 -28.12 -10.53
CA GLU A 628 -10.98 -28.55 -9.78
C GLU A 628 -11.18 -27.69 -8.52
N CYS A 629 -10.08 -27.36 -7.84
CA CYS A 629 -10.00 -26.62 -6.58
C CYS A 629 -9.19 -25.32 -6.76
N MET A 630 -9.28 -24.39 -5.79
CA MET A 630 -8.28 -23.32 -5.64
C MET A 630 -6.88 -23.89 -5.40
N ALA A 631 -5.84 -23.09 -5.66
CA ALA A 631 -4.45 -23.49 -5.52
C ALA A 631 -3.57 -22.29 -5.18
N ARG A 632 -2.64 -22.46 -4.24
CA ARG A 632 -1.74 -21.39 -3.75
C ARG A 632 -0.26 -21.67 -3.98
N ALA A 633 0.11 -22.87 -4.41
CA ALA A 633 1.49 -23.26 -4.67
C ALA A 633 1.65 -23.81 -6.09
N VAL A 634 2.75 -23.46 -6.77
CA VAL A 634 3.14 -24.01 -8.07
C VAL A 634 4.66 -24.06 -8.18
N ALA A 635 5.19 -25.06 -8.89
CA ALA A 635 6.62 -25.15 -9.22
C ALA A 635 6.87 -25.88 -10.55
N TYR A 636 7.92 -25.49 -11.25
CA TYR A 636 8.46 -26.22 -12.39
C TYR A 636 9.40 -27.34 -11.94
N SER A 637 9.47 -28.43 -12.70
CA SER A 637 10.57 -29.39 -12.60
C SER A 637 11.90 -28.75 -13.05
N PRO A 638 13.07 -29.27 -12.61
CA PRO A 638 14.38 -28.70 -12.98
C PRO A 638 14.67 -28.72 -14.49
N ASP A 639 14.03 -29.63 -15.23
CA ASP A 639 14.11 -29.72 -16.69
C ASP A 639 13.03 -28.90 -17.43
N GLY A 640 12.15 -28.23 -16.69
CA GLY A 640 11.06 -27.39 -17.21
C GLY A 640 9.92 -28.16 -17.89
N LYS A 641 9.86 -29.49 -17.83
CA LYS A 641 8.85 -30.28 -18.55
C LYS A 641 7.57 -30.57 -17.77
N LEU A 642 7.60 -30.43 -16.45
CA LEU A 642 6.46 -30.68 -15.57
C LEU A 642 6.17 -29.44 -14.72
N LEU A 643 4.89 -29.26 -14.41
CA LEU A 643 4.39 -28.29 -13.44
C LEU A 643 3.69 -29.06 -12.31
N ALA A 644 4.09 -28.85 -11.06
CA ALA A 644 3.35 -29.33 -9.90
C ALA A 644 2.56 -28.17 -9.29
N VAL A 645 1.29 -28.42 -8.94
CA VAL A 645 0.35 -27.44 -8.37
C VAL A 645 -0.20 -27.99 -7.06
N GLY A 646 0.00 -27.23 -5.97
CA GLY A 646 -0.55 -27.53 -4.65
C GLY A 646 -1.96 -26.96 -4.49
N LEU A 647 -2.91 -27.84 -4.18
CA LEU A 647 -4.34 -27.51 -4.12
C LEU A 647 -4.81 -27.12 -2.71
N GLY A 648 -5.81 -26.24 -2.70
CA GLY A 648 -6.42 -25.65 -1.53
C GLY A 648 -5.99 -24.20 -1.29
N GLY A 649 -6.61 -23.61 -0.28
CA GLY A 649 -6.38 -22.28 0.25
C GLY A 649 -7.30 -22.08 1.46
N GLN A 650 -7.28 -20.88 2.04
CA GLN A 650 -8.28 -20.46 3.01
C GLN A 650 -8.77 -19.06 2.67
N VAL A 651 -10.03 -18.97 2.21
CA VAL A 651 -10.69 -17.67 1.99
C VAL A 651 -11.63 -17.40 3.18
N PRO A 652 -11.52 -16.24 3.87
CA PRO A 652 -12.41 -15.87 4.96
C PRO A 652 -13.89 -15.96 4.58
N GLY A 653 -14.72 -16.52 5.46
CA GLY A 653 -16.17 -16.69 5.24
C GLY A 653 -16.59 -17.71 4.18
N LYS A 654 -15.67 -18.42 3.51
CA LYS A 654 -15.98 -19.38 2.42
C LYS A 654 -15.73 -20.86 2.80
N ASP A 655 -16.26 -21.26 3.95
CA ASP A 655 -16.21 -22.63 4.49
C ASP A 655 -16.35 -23.77 3.47
N LYS A 656 -17.30 -23.67 2.54
CA LYS A 656 -17.55 -24.70 1.52
C LYS A 656 -16.41 -24.81 0.49
N ALA A 657 -15.74 -23.71 0.16
CA ALA A 657 -14.56 -23.71 -0.69
C ALA A 657 -13.34 -24.25 0.08
N ASN A 658 -13.15 -23.78 1.32
CA ASN A 658 -12.06 -24.19 2.19
C ASN A 658 -12.06 -25.71 2.48
N LYS A 659 -13.26 -26.31 2.57
CA LYS A 659 -13.48 -27.75 2.81
C LYS A 659 -13.64 -28.59 1.53
N HIS A 660 -13.15 -28.11 0.37
CA HIS A 660 -13.23 -28.84 -0.89
C HIS A 660 -12.46 -30.19 -0.83
N PRO A 661 -12.99 -31.32 -1.33
CA PRO A 661 -12.41 -32.66 -1.13
C PRO A 661 -11.04 -32.88 -1.81
N LYS A 662 -10.59 -31.96 -2.68
CA LYS A 662 -9.25 -31.95 -3.30
C LYS A 662 -8.26 -31.00 -2.60
N CYS A 663 -8.68 -30.29 -1.55
CA CYS A 663 -7.81 -29.45 -0.72
C CYS A 663 -6.75 -30.35 -0.03
N GLY A 664 -5.48 -29.94 -0.05
CA GLY A 664 -4.35 -30.78 0.39
C GLY A 664 -3.86 -31.78 -0.65
N GLY A 665 -4.41 -31.72 -1.87
CA GLY A 665 -3.92 -32.46 -3.02
C GLY A 665 -2.75 -31.78 -3.72
N VAL A 666 -2.01 -32.55 -4.53
CA VAL A 666 -1.04 -32.04 -5.51
C VAL A 666 -1.34 -32.65 -6.88
N VAL A 667 -1.33 -31.81 -7.91
CA VAL A 667 -1.53 -32.19 -9.30
C VAL A 667 -0.23 -31.94 -10.06
N VAL A 668 0.23 -32.93 -10.83
CA VAL A 668 1.40 -32.79 -11.72
C VAL A 668 0.92 -32.83 -13.16
N LEU A 669 1.27 -31.79 -13.91
CA LEU A 669 0.88 -31.56 -15.30
C LEU A 669 2.11 -31.57 -16.21
N VAL A 670 1.92 -31.92 -17.49
CA VAL A 670 2.93 -31.67 -18.53
C VAL A 670 2.91 -30.18 -18.89
N GLU A 671 4.09 -29.56 -18.96
CA GLU A 671 4.21 -28.12 -19.22
C GLU A 671 3.63 -27.71 -20.59
N SER A 672 3.87 -28.51 -21.62
CA SER A 672 3.55 -28.17 -23.02
C SER A 672 2.07 -28.10 -23.37
N ASP A 673 1.21 -28.85 -22.68
CA ASP A 673 -0.23 -28.94 -22.95
C ASP A 673 -1.13 -28.87 -21.71
N LEU A 674 -0.53 -28.77 -20.52
CA LEU A 674 -1.19 -28.79 -19.20
C LEU A 674 -2.03 -30.06 -18.95
N SER A 675 -1.73 -31.17 -19.63
CA SER A 675 -2.36 -32.47 -19.40
C SER A 675 -1.96 -33.08 -18.05
N LYS A 676 -2.92 -33.71 -17.36
CA LYS A 676 -2.73 -34.25 -16.01
C LYS A 676 -1.99 -35.60 -16.04
N VAL A 677 -0.79 -35.63 -15.48
CA VAL A 677 0.05 -36.84 -15.35
C VAL A 677 -0.23 -37.57 -14.05
N TYR A 678 -0.19 -36.83 -12.92
CA TYR A 678 -0.38 -37.39 -11.59
C TYR A 678 -1.30 -36.52 -10.75
N GLU A 679 -1.98 -37.16 -9.81
CA GLU A 679 -2.76 -36.50 -8.76
C GLU A 679 -2.61 -37.32 -7.48
N ARG A 680 -2.30 -36.65 -6.37
CA ARG A 680 -2.17 -37.24 -5.03
C ARG A 680 -2.92 -36.38 -4.03
N ASN A 681 -3.45 -37.00 -2.97
CA ASN A 681 -4.16 -36.31 -1.90
C ASN A 681 -3.88 -37.02 -0.58
N ASP A 682 -2.75 -36.68 0.01
CA ASP A 682 -2.15 -37.35 1.17
C ASP A 682 -2.10 -36.48 2.44
N THR A 683 -2.54 -35.23 2.33
CA THR A 683 -2.59 -34.22 3.41
C THR A 683 -4.02 -33.73 3.61
N LYS A 684 -4.33 -33.12 4.76
CA LYS A 684 -5.71 -32.75 5.14
C LYS A 684 -6.04 -31.26 5.02
N LYS A 685 -5.05 -30.41 4.83
CA LYS A 685 -5.19 -28.95 4.66
C LYS A 685 -4.40 -28.51 3.43
N TRP A 686 -4.64 -27.28 2.98
CA TRP A 686 -4.06 -26.76 1.76
C TRP A 686 -2.53 -26.78 1.76
N ILE A 687 -1.98 -26.79 0.56
CA ILE A 687 -0.56 -26.81 0.29
C ILE A 687 -0.05 -25.36 0.19
N ALA A 688 0.92 -25.00 1.04
CA ALA A 688 1.56 -23.69 1.06
C ALA A 688 2.68 -23.58 0.02
N ASP A 689 3.48 -24.65 -0.10
CA ASP A 689 4.64 -24.69 -0.99
C ASP A 689 4.83 -26.08 -1.63
N VAL A 690 5.41 -26.10 -2.83
CA VAL A 690 5.68 -27.30 -3.63
C VAL A 690 7.04 -27.13 -4.30
N LYS A 691 7.94 -28.12 -4.15
CA LYS A 691 9.27 -28.08 -4.77
C LYS A 691 9.66 -29.41 -5.36
N PHE A 692 10.27 -29.39 -6.55
CA PHE A 692 11.01 -30.52 -7.07
C PHE A 692 12.44 -30.52 -6.50
N SER A 693 13.00 -31.70 -6.23
CA SER A 693 14.43 -31.83 -5.94
C SER A 693 15.25 -31.41 -7.18
N PRO A 694 16.46 -30.83 -7.04
CA PRO A 694 17.31 -30.47 -8.18
C PRO A 694 17.63 -31.65 -9.10
N THR A 695 17.63 -32.86 -8.54
CA THR A 695 17.80 -34.12 -9.25
C THR A 695 16.58 -34.57 -10.08
N GLY A 696 15.42 -33.92 -9.95
CA GLY A 696 14.16 -34.25 -10.63
C GLY A 696 13.50 -35.55 -10.16
N ARG A 697 14.00 -36.19 -9.09
CA ARG A 697 13.55 -37.52 -8.63
C ARG A 697 12.53 -37.47 -7.50
N THR A 698 12.45 -36.37 -6.76
CA THR A 698 11.57 -36.23 -5.60
C THR A 698 10.78 -34.93 -5.68
N LEU A 699 9.52 -34.99 -5.28
CA LEU A 699 8.62 -33.84 -5.14
C LEU A 699 8.28 -33.69 -3.67
N ALA A 700 8.56 -32.53 -3.09
CA ALA A 700 8.13 -32.14 -1.75
C ALA A 700 6.86 -31.28 -1.85
N ILE A 701 5.91 -31.50 -0.94
CA ILE A 701 4.76 -30.62 -0.70
C ILE A 701 4.74 -30.23 0.78
N ALA A 702 4.54 -28.95 1.08
CA ALA A 702 4.39 -28.40 2.43
C ALA A 702 2.90 -28.10 2.69
N SER A 703 2.32 -28.69 3.72
CA SER A 703 0.89 -28.53 4.04
C SER A 703 0.68 -27.81 5.36
N HIS A 704 -0.46 -27.10 5.44
CA HIS A 704 -0.97 -26.56 6.70
C HIS A 704 -1.42 -27.63 7.71
N ASP A 705 -1.33 -28.93 7.40
CA ASP A 705 -1.50 -30.03 8.36
C ASP A 705 -0.21 -30.40 9.15
N SER A 706 0.72 -29.44 9.24
CA SER A 706 2.02 -29.52 9.91
C SER A 706 2.93 -30.62 9.34
N SER A 707 2.78 -30.95 8.05
CA SER A 707 3.58 -31.98 7.41
C SER A 707 4.19 -31.59 6.06
N VAL A 708 5.39 -32.12 5.83
CA VAL A 708 6.02 -32.16 4.50
C VAL A 708 5.94 -33.58 3.96
N VAL A 709 5.30 -33.77 2.80
CA VAL A 709 5.21 -35.09 2.15
C VAL A 709 6.16 -35.15 0.97
N LEU A 710 6.97 -36.22 0.92
CA LEU A 710 7.92 -36.49 -0.15
C LEU A 710 7.39 -37.60 -1.06
N TYR A 711 7.32 -37.35 -2.37
CA TYR A 711 6.95 -38.32 -3.39
C TYR A 711 8.14 -38.72 -4.27
N ASP A 712 8.19 -39.99 -4.66
CA ASP A 712 9.16 -40.53 -5.61
C ASP A 712 8.59 -40.46 -7.04
N LEU A 713 9.13 -39.54 -7.85
CA LEU A 713 8.70 -39.34 -9.24
C LEU A 713 9.13 -40.51 -10.15
N THR A 714 10.17 -41.26 -9.78
CA THR A 714 10.57 -42.47 -10.52
C THR A 714 9.58 -43.62 -10.35
N LYS A 715 8.73 -43.57 -9.31
CA LYS A 715 7.72 -44.57 -8.98
C LYS A 715 6.31 -44.01 -9.13
N GLN A 716 6.03 -43.34 -10.25
CA GLN A 716 4.71 -42.77 -10.58
C GLN A 716 4.18 -41.83 -9.48
N CYS A 717 5.03 -40.97 -8.92
CA CYS A 717 4.67 -40.08 -7.80
C CYS A 717 4.11 -40.85 -6.59
N ALA A 718 4.72 -41.97 -6.21
CA ALA A 718 4.36 -42.72 -5.01
C ALA A 718 4.84 -41.99 -3.75
N LYS A 719 4.03 -41.98 -2.69
CA LYS A 719 4.41 -41.42 -1.39
C LYS A 719 5.61 -42.18 -0.85
N LYS A 720 6.70 -41.46 -0.60
CA LYS A 720 7.96 -42.01 -0.09
C LYS A 720 8.03 -41.86 1.43
N HIS A 721 7.87 -40.63 1.92
CA HIS A 721 7.95 -40.27 3.34
C HIS A 721 6.95 -39.17 3.69
N ALA A 722 6.61 -39.04 4.96
CA ALA A 722 5.88 -37.89 5.51
C ALA A 722 6.60 -37.38 6.77
N PHE A 723 7.17 -36.19 6.67
CA PHE A 723 7.89 -35.52 7.74
C PHE A 723 6.88 -34.74 8.60
N LYS A 724 6.57 -35.26 9.79
CA LYS A 724 5.59 -34.73 10.75
C LYS A 724 6.30 -34.37 12.05
N LYS A 725 7.02 -33.24 12.04
CA LYS A 725 7.87 -32.78 13.15
C LYS A 725 7.70 -31.32 13.53
N HIS A 726 7.15 -30.51 12.63
CA HIS A 726 6.72 -29.15 12.93
C HIS A 726 5.54 -29.15 13.90
N SER A 727 5.52 -28.19 14.82
CA SER A 727 4.39 -27.96 15.73
C SER A 727 3.25 -27.20 15.05
N SER A 728 3.57 -26.29 14.12
CA SER A 728 2.60 -25.48 13.35
C SER A 728 2.62 -25.80 11.84
N PHE A 729 1.80 -25.09 11.07
CA PHE A 729 1.70 -25.25 9.61
C PHE A 729 3.04 -25.01 8.91
N VAL A 730 3.35 -25.74 7.84
CA VAL A 730 4.61 -25.56 7.10
C VAL A 730 4.42 -24.54 5.98
N SER A 731 5.21 -23.46 5.99
CA SER A 731 5.11 -22.35 5.02
C SER A 731 6.03 -22.53 3.81
N HIS A 732 7.31 -22.87 4.02
CA HIS A 732 8.32 -22.95 2.96
C HIS A 732 9.18 -24.20 3.06
N VAL A 733 9.66 -24.69 1.91
CA VAL A 733 10.68 -25.75 1.84
C VAL A 733 11.74 -25.44 0.78
N ASP A 734 13.00 -25.78 1.05
CA ASP A 734 14.10 -25.74 0.08
C ASP A 734 14.92 -27.03 0.14
N PHE A 735 15.38 -27.52 -1.02
CA PHE A 735 16.30 -28.67 -1.11
C PHE A 735 17.77 -28.22 -1.08
N SER A 736 18.66 -29.07 -0.56
CA SER A 736 20.09 -28.96 -0.83
C SER A 736 20.37 -29.12 -2.34
N ALA A 737 21.47 -28.54 -2.83
CA ALA A 737 21.85 -28.55 -4.24
C ALA A 737 22.08 -29.98 -4.79
N ASP A 738 22.50 -30.92 -3.93
CA ASP A 738 22.63 -32.34 -4.26
C ASP A 738 21.30 -33.13 -4.15
N GLY A 739 20.27 -32.53 -3.53
CA GLY A 739 18.98 -33.13 -3.26
C GLY A 739 18.97 -34.21 -2.16
N SER A 740 20.01 -34.31 -1.32
CA SER A 740 20.04 -35.24 -0.18
C SER A 740 19.25 -34.73 1.04
N PHE A 741 19.16 -33.42 1.22
CA PHE A 741 18.52 -32.78 2.38
C PHE A 741 17.43 -31.79 1.98
N LEU A 742 16.55 -31.51 2.93
CA LEU A 742 15.49 -30.51 2.82
C LEU A 742 15.47 -29.67 4.11
N GLN A 743 15.43 -28.34 3.98
CA GLN A 743 15.06 -27.43 5.06
C GLN A 743 13.58 -27.05 4.93
N SER A 744 12.95 -26.76 6.05
CA SER A 744 11.51 -26.48 6.13
C SER A 744 11.21 -25.53 7.28
N ILE A 745 10.29 -24.58 7.06
CA ILE A 745 9.87 -23.57 8.04
C ILE A 745 8.41 -23.78 8.43
N SER A 746 8.07 -23.62 9.71
CA SER A 746 6.69 -23.56 10.19
C SER A 746 6.23 -22.15 10.61
N GLY A 747 4.92 -21.97 10.79
CA GLY A 747 4.31 -20.77 11.37
C GLY A 747 4.75 -20.47 12.81
N ALA A 748 5.15 -21.50 13.58
CA ALA A 748 5.80 -21.35 14.88
C ALA A 748 7.30 -20.98 14.75
N TYR A 749 7.70 -20.51 13.56
CA TYR A 749 9.05 -20.08 13.20
C TYR A 749 10.14 -21.15 13.41
N GLU A 750 9.79 -22.44 13.31
CA GLU A 750 10.75 -23.54 13.47
C GLU A 750 11.50 -23.78 12.15
N LEU A 751 12.84 -23.70 12.16
CA LEU A 751 13.68 -24.13 11.03
C LEU A 751 14.14 -25.58 11.25
N LEU A 752 13.54 -26.53 10.53
CA LEU A 752 13.82 -27.96 10.68
C LEU A 752 14.41 -28.59 9.40
N TYR A 753 15.36 -29.51 9.60
CA TYR A 753 16.06 -30.24 8.54
C TYR A 753 15.64 -31.72 8.47
N CYS A 754 15.53 -32.24 7.24
CA CYS A 754 15.11 -33.61 6.94
C CYS A 754 16.04 -34.27 5.90
N ASP A 755 16.46 -35.51 6.14
CA ASP A 755 17.15 -36.35 5.15
C ASP A 755 16.15 -36.93 4.16
N VAL A 756 16.30 -36.59 2.87
CA VAL A 756 15.35 -36.92 1.80
C VAL A 756 15.32 -38.42 1.49
N LYS A 757 16.39 -39.17 1.84
CA LYS A 757 16.50 -40.61 1.59
C LYS A 757 15.70 -41.42 2.60
N SER A 758 15.75 -41.07 3.87
CA SER A 758 15.16 -41.78 5.01
C SER A 758 13.90 -41.13 5.61
N GLY A 759 13.63 -39.86 5.28
CA GLY A 759 12.50 -39.10 5.83
C GLY A 759 12.68 -38.71 7.30
N LYS A 760 13.90 -38.83 7.86
CA LYS A 760 14.20 -38.56 9.26
C LYS A 760 14.66 -37.12 9.48
N GLN A 761 14.30 -36.59 10.65
CA GLN A 761 14.80 -35.31 11.14
C GLN A 761 16.30 -35.38 11.40
N VAL A 762 17.03 -34.34 11.02
CA VAL A 762 18.42 -34.12 11.43
C VAL A 762 18.42 -32.95 12.41
N THR A 763 18.70 -33.21 13.68
CA THR A 763 18.59 -32.22 14.77
C THR A 763 19.84 -31.36 14.95
N SER A 764 20.99 -31.76 14.38
CA SER A 764 22.24 -31.01 14.47
C SER A 764 22.28 -29.92 13.40
N ALA A 765 21.76 -28.73 13.71
CA ALA A 765 21.77 -27.59 12.80
C ALA A 765 23.20 -27.19 12.34
N SER A 766 24.19 -27.39 13.20
CA SER A 766 25.61 -27.19 12.90
C SER A 766 26.17 -28.10 11.79
N ALA A 767 25.47 -29.17 11.40
CA ALA A 767 25.81 -29.98 10.24
C ALA A 767 25.51 -29.27 8.90
N PHE A 768 24.60 -28.29 8.89
CA PHE A 768 24.12 -27.62 7.67
C PHE A 768 24.67 -26.20 7.48
N LYS A 769 25.53 -25.71 8.38
CA LYS A 769 26.11 -24.36 8.31
C LYS A 769 26.89 -24.07 7.02
N ASP A 770 27.46 -25.11 6.40
CA ASP A 770 28.23 -25.03 5.15
C ASP A 770 27.49 -25.69 3.96
N GLU A 771 26.23 -26.11 4.16
CA GLU A 771 25.42 -26.80 3.14
C GLU A 771 24.99 -25.83 2.02
N GLN A 772 25.01 -26.31 0.78
CA GLN A 772 24.69 -25.49 -0.38
C GLN A 772 23.23 -25.69 -0.75
N TRP A 773 22.38 -24.72 -0.42
CA TRP A 773 20.96 -24.75 -0.76
C TRP A 773 20.73 -24.41 -2.23
N ALA A 774 19.90 -25.22 -2.91
CA ALA A 774 19.61 -25.08 -4.34
C ALA A 774 18.93 -23.75 -4.64
N THR A 775 17.91 -23.45 -3.83
CA THR A 775 17.15 -22.20 -3.81
C THR A 775 17.18 -21.62 -2.40
N TRP A 776 16.91 -20.32 -2.29
CA TRP A 776 16.69 -19.65 -1.00
C TRP A 776 15.34 -18.97 -1.08
N THR A 777 14.33 -19.68 -0.59
CA THR A 777 12.92 -19.30 -0.58
C THR A 777 12.28 -19.45 0.80
N CYS A 778 12.97 -20.16 1.70
CA CYS A 778 12.82 -20.09 3.14
C CYS A 778 13.16 -18.69 3.69
N ILE A 779 12.22 -18.04 4.37
CA ILE A 779 12.35 -16.70 4.96
C ILE A 779 13.24 -16.62 6.23
N LEU A 780 13.52 -17.77 6.87
CA LEU A 780 14.40 -17.91 8.03
C LEU A 780 15.70 -18.63 7.64
N GLY A 781 16.85 -18.05 7.99
CA GLY A 781 18.15 -18.67 7.79
C GLY A 781 19.31 -17.68 7.88
N TRP A 782 20.53 -18.20 8.10
CA TRP A 782 21.72 -17.36 8.27
C TRP A 782 21.98 -16.35 7.13
N PRO A 783 21.94 -16.72 5.83
CA PRO A 783 22.30 -15.78 4.75
C PRO A 783 21.17 -14.83 4.37
N VAL A 784 20.05 -14.84 5.10
CA VAL A 784 18.85 -14.06 4.79
C VAL A 784 18.29 -13.29 6.00
N GLN A 785 18.79 -13.55 7.21
CA GLN A 785 18.31 -12.96 8.48
C GLN A 785 18.31 -11.41 8.53
N GLY A 786 19.17 -10.74 7.76
CA GLY A 786 19.26 -9.28 7.72
C GLY A 786 18.11 -8.58 7.00
N MET A 787 17.23 -9.32 6.31
CA MET A 787 16.06 -8.73 5.65
C MET A 787 15.05 -8.16 6.65
N TRP A 788 14.92 -8.82 7.81
CA TRP A 788 13.96 -8.50 8.85
C TRP A 788 14.37 -7.19 9.55
N GLN A 789 13.53 -6.17 9.40
CA GLN A 789 13.74 -4.85 10.01
C GLN A 789 13.33 -4.89 11.50
N PRO A 790 13.77 -3.93 12.35
CA PRO A 790 13.54 -4.00 13.80
C PRO A 790 12.08 -3.99 14.23
N GLU A 791 11.25 -3.34 13.42
CA GLU A 791 9.81 -3.19 13.63
C GLU A 791 8.99 -4.31 13.00
N ALA A 792 9.65 -5.21 12.24
CA ALA A 792 9.00 -6.28 11.51
C ALA A 792 8.68 -7.46 12.44
N ASP A 793 7.46 -7.98 12.35
CA ASP A 793 7.11 -9.25 12.96
C ASP A 793 7.45 -10.43 12.02
N GLY A 794 7.21 -11.67 12.47
CA GLY A 794 7.56 -12.86 11.69
C GLY A 794 6.63 -13.15 10.50
N SER A 795 5.52 -12.43 10.37
CA SER A 795 4.52 -12.58 9.32
C SER A 795 4.64 -11.54 8.20
N ASP A 796 5.32 -10.41 8.44
CA ASP A 796 5.49 -9.34 7.46
C ASP A 796 6.16 -9.79 6.14
N ILE A 797 6.99 -10.84 6.14
CA ILE A 797 7.65 -11.32 4.91
C ILE A 797 7.03 -12.63 4.43
N ASN A 798 6.11 -12.52 3.47
CA ASN A 798 5.42 -13.65 2.83
C ASN A 798 6.33 -14.57 2.01
N ALA A 799 7.32 -14.00 1.31
CA ALA A 799 8.19 -14.78 0.44
C ALA A 799 9.54 -14.11 0.20
N VAL A 800 10.54 -14.95 -0.07
CA VAL A 800 11.87 -14.52 -0.50
C VAL A 800 12.31 -15.33 -1.73
N ASP A 801 13.20 -14.75 -2.55
CA ASP A 801 13.87 -15.44 -3.65
C ASP A 801 15.30 -14.92 -3.87
N ARG A 802 16.28 -15.81 -3.73
CA ARG A 802 17.67 -15.55 -4.14
C ARG A 802 17.80 -15.63 -5.65
N SER A 803 18.34 -14.57 -6.26
CA SER A 803 18.74 -14.52 -7.68
C SER A 803 19.63 -15.69 -8.11
N HIS A 804 19.56 -16.08 -9.38
CA HIS A 804 20.34 -17.18 -9.96
C HIS A 804 21.85 -16.87 -9.97
N SER A 805 22.22 -15.60 -10.10
CA SER A 805 23.58 -15.11 -9.91
C SER A 805 24.09 -15.21 -8.47
N GLY A 806 23.21 -15.42 -7.48
CA GLY A 806 23.56 -15.50 -6.07
C GLY A 806 24.02 -14.18 -5.46
N SER A 807 23.72 -13.03 -6.09
CA SER A 807 24.20 -11.70 -5.69
C SER A 807 23.12 -10.81 -5.06
N LEU A 808 21.85 -11.07 -5.39
CA LEU A 808 20.67 -10.34 -4.93
C LEU A 808 19.68 -11.28 -4.23
N LEU A 809 18.95 -10.72 -3.26
CA LEU A 809 17.86 -11.34 -2.53
C LEU A 809 16.62 -10.43 -2.67
N ALA A 810 15.52 -10.94 -3.22
CA ALA A 810 14.27 -10.19 -3.32
C ALA A 810 13.26 -10.70 -2.28
N THR A 811 12.53 -9.80 -1.62
CA THR A 811 11.47 -10.13 -0.66
C THR A 811 10.13 -9.58 -1.12
N ALA A 812 9.07 -10.31 -0.80
CA ALA A 812 7.68 -9.91 -0.86
C ALA A 812 7.25 -9.55 0.57
N ASP A 813 6.94 -8.28 0.79
CA ASP A 813 6.80 -7.67 2.12
C ASP A 813 5.43 -7.03 2.28
N ASP A 814 4.81 -7.35 3.41
CA ASP A 814 3.54 -6.84 3.89
C ASP A 814 3.84 -5.80 4.97
N PHE A 815 3.33 -4.58 4.79
CA PHE A 815 3.34 -3.50 5.78
C PHE A 815 4.68 -3.09 6.42
N GLY A 816 5.36 -2.12 5.78
CA GLY A 816 6.30 -1.25 6.51
C GLY A 816 5.57 -0.19 7.34
N LYS A 817 5.57 -0.29 8.68
CA LYS A 817 4.94 0.69 9.61
C LYS A 817 5.35 2.16 9.35
N VAL A 818 6.56 2.38 8.83
CA VAL A 818 7.12 3.68 8.42
C VAL A 818 6.36 4.36 7.27
N ARG A 819 5.62 3.60 6.44
CA ARG A 819 4.75 4.14 5.37
C ARG A 819 3.38 3.44 5.40
N PRO A 820 2.37 4.02 6.06
CA PRO A 820 1.03 3.42 6.06
C PRO A 820 0.50 3.26 4.63
N CYS A 821 -0.09 2.09 4.38
CA CYS A 821 -0.78 1.71 3.14
C CYS A 821 0.11 1.48 1.88
N CYS A 822 1.28 0.84 1.98
CA CYS A 822 1.95 0.23 0.81
C CYS A 822 2.65 -1.09 1.17
N SER A 823 2.34 -2.16 0.43
CA SER A 823 3.14 -3.39 0.41
C SER A 823 4.29 -3.25 -0.59
N LEU A 824 5.43 -3.88 -0.32
CA LEU A 824 6.68 -3.58 -1.02
C LEU A 824 7.35 -4.83 -1.59
N VAL A 825 7.94 -4.69 -2.77
CA VAL A 825 9.03 -5.58 -3.19
C VAL A 825 10.33 -4.91 -2.77
N LYS A 826 11.11 -5.53 -1.88
CA LYS A 826 12.44 -5.03 -1.48
C LYS A 826 13.52 -5.91 -2.09
N VAL A 827 14.66 -5.33 -2.46
CA VAL A 827 15.83 -6.07 -2.95
C VAL A 827 17.07 -5.70 -2.15
N PHE A 828 17.71 -6.72 -1.60
CA PHE A 828 18.91 -6.68 -0.76
C PHE A 828 20.09 -7.32 -1.49
N ARG A 829 21.31 -7.09 -0.98
CA ARG A 829 22.48 -7.92 -1.33
C ARG A 829 22.34 -9.32 -0.73
N TYR A 830 22.81 -10.34 -1.44
CA TYR A 830 22.96 -11.69 -0.89
C TYR A 830 24.45 -11.99 -0.62
N PRO A 831 24.82 -12.54 0.55
CA PRO A 831 23.95 -12.87 1.69
C PRO A 831 23.57 -11.62 2.52
N CYS A 832 22.33 -11.57 2.96
CA CYS A 832 21.76 -10.50 3.78
C CYS A 832 21.85 -10.91 5.27
N VAL A 833 22.90 -10.43 5.96
CA VAL A 833 23.25 -10.89 7.33
C VAL A 833 23.19 -9.76 8.37
N HIS A 834 23.52 -8.54 7.99
CA HIS A 834 23.52 -7.40 8.90
C HIS A 834 22.09 -7.04 9.31
N LYS A 835 21.87 -6.76 10.61
CA LYS A 835 20.66 -6.07 11.06
C LYS A 835 20.58 -4.72 10.35
N HIS A 836 19.38 -4.29 9.98
CA HIS A 836 19.15 -3.05 9.21
C HIS A 836 19.89 -3.02 7.86
N ALA A 837 19.99 -4.16 7.16
CA ALA A 837 20.61 -4.20 5.84
C ALA A 837 19.89 -3.25 4.87
N GLY A 838 20.67 -2.47 4.11
CA GLY A 838 20.14 -1.56 3.09
C GLY A 838 19.47 -2.31 1.94
N PHE A 839 18.38 -1.73 1.44
CA PHE A 839 17.60 -2.28 0.34
C PHE A 839 17.20 -1.19 -0.67
N VAL A 840 16.71 -1.63 -1.82
CA VAL A 840 15.94 -0.81 -2.77
C VAL A 840 14.51 -1.33 -2.75
N ASP A 841 13.52 -0.45 -2.56
CA ASP A 841 12.10 -0.77 -2.53
C ASP A 841 11.37 -0.39 -3.84
N PHE A 842 10.32 -1.14 -4.16
CA PHE A 842 9.50 -0.94 -5.34
C PHE A 842 8.01 -0.98 -4.98
N LEU A 843 7.29 0.07 -5.39
CA LEU A 843 5.88 0.33 -5.09
C LEU A 843 4.96 -0.13 -6.24
N GLY A 844 3.75 -0.54 -5.91
CA GLY A 844 2.63 -0.62 -6.86
C GLY A 844 1.59 -1.72 -6.60
N HIS A 845 1.92 -2.73 -5.80
CA HIS A 845 0.89 -3.59 -5.22
C HIS A 845 0.13 -2.81 -4.13
N SER A 846 -1.20 -2.88 -4.13
CA SER A 846 -2.08 -2.25 -3.14
C SER A 846 -2.39 -3.17 -1.95
N SER A 847 -2.32 -4.48 -2.19
CA SER A 847 -2.47 -5.53 -1.19
C SER A 847 -1.12 -6.16 -0.86
N HIS A 848 -1.11 -6.99 0.18
CA HIS A 848 -0.06 -7.93 0.55
C HIS A 848 0.67 -8.53 -0.66
N VAL A 849 2.00 -8.47 -0.70
CA VAL A 849 2.77 -9.12 -1.77
C VAL A 849 2.97 -10.56 -1.34
N THR A 850 2.28 -11.48 -1.98
CA THR A 850 2.18 -12.89 -1.56
C THR A 850 3.35 -13.76 -2.05
N ASN A 851 4.04 -13.34 -3.10
CA ASN A 851 5.15 -14.12 -3.67
C ASN A 851 6.07 -13.25 -4.51
N VAL A 852 7.33 -13.67 -4.64
CA VAL A 852 8.34 -13.05 -5.49
C VAL A 852 9.25 -14.13 -6.11
N ARG A 853 9.59 -14.01 -7.40
CA ARG A 853 10.50 -14.95 -8.11
C ARG A 853 11.33 -14.27 -9.20
N TRP A 854 12.62 -14.60 -9.27
CA TRP A 854 13.50 -14.24 -10.38
C TRP A 854 13.23 -15.14 -11.60
N SER A 855 13.23 -14.58 -12.81
CA SER A 855 13.19 -15.34 -14.06
C SER A 855 14.55 -15.94 -14.42
N ALA A 856 14.58 -16.90 -15.34
CA ALA A 856 15.80 -17.52 -15.83
C ALA A 856 16.86 -16.47 -16.23
N GLY A 857 18.08 -16.58 -15.67
CA GLY A 857 19.16 -15.63 -15.94
C GLY A 857 18.92 -14.22 -15.39
N ASP A 858 18.10 -14.09 -14.34
CA ASP A 858 17.81 -12.85 -13.60
C ASP A 858 17.33 -11.68 -14.47
N ARG A 859 16.67 -11.93 -15.61
CA ARG A 859 16.25 -10.86 -16.54
C ARG A 859 15.00 -10.11 -16.08
N PHE A 860 14.12 -10.79 -15.37
CA PHE A 860 12.94 -10.22 -14.74
C PHE A 860 12.86 -10.65 -13.29
N LEU A 861 12.31 -9.78 -12.45
CA LEU A 861 11.75 -10.14 -11.16
C LEU A 861 10.22 -10.13 -11.33
N LEU A 862 9.52 -11.07 -10.71
CA LEU A 862 8.07 -11.17 -10.75
C LEU A 862 7.51 -11.12 -9.33
N SER A 863 6.37 -10.47 -9.12
CA SER A 863 5.65 -10.44 -7.84
C SER A 863 4.13 -10.60 -8.02
N THR A 864 3.47 -11.19 -7.03
CA THR A 864 1.99 -11.35 -6.99
C THR A 864 1.40 -10.61 -5.80
N GLY A 865 0.31 -9.88 -6.00
CA GLY A 865 -0.25 -8.97 -4.99
C GLY A 865 -1.54 -9.45 -4.32
N GLY A 866 -1.65 -10.73 -3.96
CA GLY A 866 -2.76 -11.24 -3.14
C GLY A 866 -4.14 -10.82 -3.65
N GLN A 867 -4.83 -9.96 -2.89
CA GLN A 867 -6.18 -9.47 -3.15
C GLN A 867 -6.26 -8.48 -4.33
N ASP A 868 -5.15 -7.86 -4.74
CA ASP A 868 -5.10 -7.03 -5.96
C ASP A 868 -5.13 -7.89 -7.25
N ARG A 869 -4.88 -9.20 -7.11
CA ARG A 869 -4.95 -10.25 -8.15
C ARG A 869 -4.01 -10.03 -9.36
N CYS A 870 -3.08 -9.10 -9.26
CA CYS A 870 -2.15 -8.73 -10.31
C CYS A 870 -0.83 -9.49 -10.20
N LEU A 871 -0.24 -9.78 -11.36
CA LEU A 871 1.15 -10.21 -11.49
C LEU A 871 1.96 -9.04 -12.06
N PHE A 872 2.95 -8.57 -11.30
CA PHE A 872 3.85 -7.50 -11.71
C PHE A 872 5.14 -8.10 -12.27
N GLN A 873 5.61 -7.55 -13.39
CA GLN A 873 6.87 -7.92 -14.03
C GLN A 873 7.81 -6.72 -14.01
N TRP A 874 8.89 -6.86 -13.25
CA TRP A 874 9.97 -5.89 -13.14
C TRP A 874 11.11 -6.32 -14.06
N ARG A 875 11.61 -5.43 -14.92
CA ARG A 875 12.76 -5.68 -15.80
C ARG A 875 14.06 -5.32 -15.08
N HIS A 876 15.01 -6.26 -15.08
CA HIS A 876 16.33 -6.10 -14.48
C HIS A 876 17.39 -5.86 -15.57
N ASP A 877 17.99 -4.67 -15.57
CA ASP A 877 19.05 -4.31 -16.53
C ASP A 877 20.42 -4.66 -15.96
N SER A 878 20.83 -5.92 -16.14
CA SER A 878 22.08 -6.52 -15.64
C SER A 878 23.38 -5.98 -16.26
N ALA A 879 23.33 -4.89 -17.03
CA ALA A 879 24.49 -4.21 -17.60
C ALA A 879 25.27 -3.34 -16.59
N VAL A 880 24.70 -3.07 -15.41
CA VAL A 880 25.35 -2.30 -14.35
C VAL A 880 26.37 -3.17 -13.61
N LYS A 881 27.64 -3.13 -14.05
CA LYS A 881 28.72 -3.89 -13.40
C LYS A 881 29.11 -3.29 -12.04
N GLN A 882 29.26 -4.15 -11.04
CA GLN A 882 29.89 -3.78 -9.77
C GLN A 882 31.39 -3.48 -9.97
N PRO A 883 31.97 -2.43 -9.36
CA PRO A 883 33.40 -2.15 -9.43
C PRO A 883 34.21 -3.11 -8.54
N THR A 884 35.24 -3.74 -9.09
CA THR A 884 36.19 -4.60 -8.35
C THR A 884 37.53 -3.87 -8.11
N SER A 885 38.12 -4.07 -6.92
CA SER A 885 39.34 -3.42 -6.35
C SER A 885 40.68 -4.04 -6.88
N PRO A 886 41.92 -3.71 -6.40
CA PRO A 886 42.37 -2.84 -5.27
C PRO A 886 43.72 -2.01 -5.39
N LEU A 887 43.97 -1.14 -4.38
CA LEU A 887 45.27 -0.70 -3.75
C LEU A 887 46.40 0.00 -4.55
N GLN A 888 46.78 1.28 -4.25
CA GLN A 888 47.85 1.72 -3.30
C GLN A 888 48.28 3.23 -3.42
N HIS A 889 48.89 3.81 -2.37
CA HIS A 889 49.13 5.26 -2.18
C HIS A 889 50.49 5.81 -2.66
N SER A 890 50.52 7.10 -3.01
CA SER A 890 51.48 8.03 -2.37
C SER A 890 50.79 9.36 -1.99
N SER A 891 51.31 10.01 -0.96
CA SER A 891 50.70 11.18 -0.32
C SER A 891 51.15 12.50 -0.93
N ASN A 892 50.24 13.48 -1.05
CA ASN A 892 50.48 14.80 -0.47
C ASN A 892 49.19 15.60 -0.22
N THR A 893 49.25 16.38 0.85
CA THR A 893 48.30 17.40 1.30
C THR A 893 47.79 18.33 0.20
N THR A 894 46.49 18.68 0.21
CA THR A 894 46.00 19.96 0.79
C THR A 894 44.48 20.05 0.83
N ASN A 895 43.97 20.48 1.99
CA ASN A 895 42.77 21.29 2.26
C ASN A 895 41.68 21.40 1.18
N HIS A 896 40.46 20.96 1.53
CA HIS A 896 39.26 21.70 1.15
C HIS A 896 38.46 22.11 2.39
N HIS A 897 38.17 23.41 2.42
CA HIS A 897 37.41 24.16 3.40
C HIS A 897 36.11 23.47 3.87
N GLN A 898 35.94 23.43 5.20
CA GLN A 898 34.63 23.71 5.78
C GLN A 898 34.25 25.16 5.47
N LEU A 899 32.94 25.41 5.29
CA LEU A 899 32.33 26.66 5.73
C LEU A 899 31.03 26.30 6.47
N SER A 900 31.07 26.57 7.77
CA SER A 900 29.98 26.48 8.74
C SER A 900 29.28 27.83 8.89
N HIS A 901 28.07 27.82 9.44
CA HIS A 901 27.59 28.85 10.38
C HIS A 901 27.29 28.10 11.69
N GLU A 902 28.10 28.25 12.73
CA GLU A 902 28.25 29.41 13.64
C GLU A 902 27.21 29.40 14.78
N LEU A 903 27.70 29.05 15.97
CA LEU A 903 27.20 29.49 17.27
C LEU A 903 28.41 30.03 18.07
N SER A 904 28.15 31.00 18.93
CA SER A 904 29.13 31.90 19.53
C SER A 904 29.72 31.43 20.88
N THR A 905 31.05 31.54 21.02
CA THR A 905 31.79 32.31 22.06
C THR A 905 30.98 32.86 23.25
N ASP A 906 31.38 32.86 24.53
CA ASP A 906 32.63 32.44 25.24
C ASP A 906 32.21 31.69 26.56
N ASP A 907 32.98 31.38 27.62
CA ASP A 907 34.27 31.85 28.17
C ASP A 907 34.92 30.77 29.11
N ASP A 908 36.04 31.10 29.77
CA ASP A 908 37.01 30.27 30.53
C ASP A 908 36.78 30.05 32.08
N ASP A 909 37.79 29.43 32.74
CA ASP A 909 38.19 29.44 34.18
C ASP A 909 37.84 28.26 35.15
N ASP A 910 38.61 27.17 34.98
CA ASP A 910 39.58 26.58 35.94
C ASP A 910 39.31 26.23 37.45
N VAL A 911 39.45 24.92 37.73
CA VAL A 911 40.29 24.26 38.78
C VAL A 911 39.97 24.42 40.30
N GLU A 912 39.54 23.32 40.95
CA GLU A 912 40.38 22.61 41.96
C GLU A 912 39.90 21.15 42.25
N PHE A 913 40.84 20.28 42.67
CA PHE A 913 40.67 18.81 42.80
C PHE A 913 40.80 18.33 44.26
N GLN A 914 39.94 17.40 44.71
CA GLN A 914 40.20 16.42 45.80
C GLN A 914 39.08 15.35 45.83
N VAL A 915 39.18 14.25 45.07
CA VAL A 915 39.86 12.96 45.38
C VAL A 915 39.16 12.09 46.44
N ALA A 916 38.50 11.00 46.01
CA ALA A 916 38.52 9.65 46.64
C ALA A 916 37.82 8.55 45.78
N GLY A 917 38.58 7.64 45.16
CA GLY A 917 38.18 6.31 44.62
C GLY A 917 37.22 6.27 43.40
N ASP A 918 37.41 5.44 42.36
CA ASP A 918 38.42 4.40 42.05
C ASP A 918 38.74 4.38 40.53
N GLU A 919 39.94 3.90 40.17
CA GLU A 919 40.44 3.72 38.79
C GLU A 919 39.89 2.40 38.15
N PHE A 920 39.95 2.09 36.84
CA PHE A 920 41.07 2.21 35.90
C PHE A 920 40.65 2.04 34.41
N MET A 921 41.46 2.56 33.47
CA MET A 921 41.24 2.53 32.01
C MET A 921 41.73 1.26 31.31
N ALA A 922 41.09 0.85 30.19
CA ALA A 922 41.60 -0.24 29.34
C ALA A 922 41.49 0.00 27.81
N VAL A 923 42.67 -0.03 27.19
CA VAL A 923 43.08 -0.10 25.77
C VAL A 923 42.13 -0.80 24.77
N LYS A 924 41.98 -0.22 23.57
CA LYS A 924 41.24 -0.79 22.40
C LYS A 924 41.93 -2.06 21.82
N PRO A 925 41.33 -3.27 21.90
CA PRO A 925 42.08 -4.53 21.68
C PRO A 925 42.52 -4.88 20.25
N TRP A 926 41.98 -4.25 19.20
CA TRP A 926 42.19 -4.73 17.82
C TRP A 926 43.48 -4.24 17.14
N VAL A 927 44.15 -3.21 17.70
CA VAL A 927 45.34 -2.60 17.08
C VAL A 927 46.56 -3.53 17.12
N GLY A 928 46.64 -4.43 18.11
CA GLY A 928 47.73 -5.41 18.23
C GLY A 928 47.53 -6.70 17.43
N ALA A 929 46.37 -6.91 16.80
CA ALA A 929 46.03 -8.16 16.09
C ALA A 929 46.32 -8.13 14.58
N ILE A 930 46.75 -6.99 14.04
CA ILE A 930 46.98 -6.79 12.60
C ILE A 930 48.45 -7.08 12.28
N VAL A 931 48.72 -8.29 11.80
CA VAL A 931 50.04 -8.69 11.29
C VAL A 931 49.99 -8.75 9.75
N PRO A 932 50.83 -8.00 9.02
CA PRO A 932 50.85 -8.06 7.56
C PRO A 932 51.42 -9.41 7.07
N PRO A 933 50.89 -9.99 5.96
CA PRO A 933 51.38 -11.26 5.43
C PRO A 933 52.78 -11.14 4.83
N SER A 934 53.60 -12.17 5.02
CA SER A 934 55.06 -12.12 4.84
C SER A 934 55.55 -11.97 3.39
N VAL A 935 54.70 -12.21 2.38
CA VAL A 935 55.04 -12.06 0.95
C VAL A 935 53.80 -11.65 0.16
N LEU A 936 53.87 -10.49 -0.51
CA LEU A 936 53.00 -10.13 -1.63
C LEU A 936 53.85 -9.45 -2.71
N PRO A 937 53.67 -9.79 -4.00
CA PRO A 937 54.26 -9.02 -5.09
C PRO A 937 53.49 -7.69 -5.22
N MET A 938 54.13 -6.59 -4.84
CA MET A 938 53.57 -5.25 -4.99
C MET A 938 53.57 -4.82 -6.45
N VAL A 939 52.46 -4.24 -6.90
CA VAL A 939 52.46 -3.25 -7.98
C VAL A 939 51.97 -1.94 -7.35
N ASP A 940 52.81 -0.92 -7.44
CA ASP A 940 52.55 0.41 -6.90
C ASP A 940 51.48 1.13 -7.73
N ASN A 941 50.53 1.76 -7.06
CA ASN A 941 49.35 2.43 -7.64
C ASN A 941 49.31 3.93 -7.29
N ALA A 942 50.44 4.49 -6.85
CA ALA A 942 50.61 5.89 -6.47
C ALA A 942 50.38 6.94 -7.60
N GLN A 943 49.89 6.52 -8.76
CA GLN A 943 49.60 7.35 -9.93
C GLN A 943 48.17 7.07 -10.41
N PRO A 944 47.43 8.07 -10.94
CA PRO A 944 46.17 7.79 -11.63
C PRO A 944 46.40 6.80 -12.78
N PRO A 945 45.44 5.91 -13.08
CA PRO A 945 45.61 4.91 -14.14
C PRO A 945 45.91 5.60 -15.48
N ALA A 946 46.91 5.08 -16.20
CA ALA A 946 47.40 5.63 -17.47
C ALA A 946 46.43 5.39 -18.63
N THR A 947 45.19 5.89 -18.50
CA THR A 947 44.07 5.60 -19.39
C THR A 947 43.31 6.89 -19.72
N THR A 948 43.63 7.48 -20.87
CA THR A 948 42.85 8.59 -21.44
C THR A 948 41.62 8.06 -22.16
N LEU A 949 40.43 8.28 -21.60
CA LEU A 949 39.16 8.01 -22.29
C LEU A 949 38.82 9.18 -23.21
N ALA A 950 38.94 8.97 -24.52
CA ALA A 950 38.51 9.94 -25.53
C ALA A 950 37.03 9.71 -25.90
N LEU A 951 36.23 10.77 -25.89
CA LEU A 951 34.88 10.74 -26.45
C LEU A 951 34.97 10.56 -27.98
N GLN A 952 34.40 9.46 -28.51
CA GLN A 952 34.46 9.15 -29.94
C GLN A 952 33.17 9.48 -30.71
N HIS A 953 32.00 9.37 -30.07
CA HIS A 953 30.71 9.58 -30.73
C HIS A 953 29.61 9.93 -29.72
N VAL A 954 28.68 10.79 -30.12
CA VAL A 954 27.49 11.20 -29.37
C VAL A 954 26.25 10.97 -30.24
N HIS A 955 25.29 10.20 -29.72
CA HIS A 955 24.02 9.95 -30.39
C HIS A 955 22.94 10.91 -29.87
N GLY A 956 22.24 11.57 -30.80
CA GLY A 956 21.12 12.47 -30.50
C GLY A 956 21.33 13.90 -30.97
N TYR A 957 20.25 14.68 -30.94
CA TYR A 957 20.19 16.09 -31.35
C TYR A 957 19.15 16.80 -30.48
N GLN A 958 19.45 18.01 -30.01
CA GLN A 958 18.51 18.81 -29.22
C GLN A 958 17.52 19.56 -30.12
N GLY A 959 16.39 18.91 -30.42
CA GLY A 959 15.32 19.49 -31.26
C GLY A 959 14.07 19.96 -30.52
N GLN A 960 13.98 19.76 -29.20
CA GLN A 960 12.76 20.08 -28.43
C GLN A 960 12.74 21.52 -27.92
N ASN A 961 13.88 21.98 -27.38
CA ASN A 961 14.00 23.30 -26.74
C ASN A 961 14.93 24.26 -27.51
N ALA A 962 15.45 23.85 -28.67
CA ALA A 962 16.32 24.65 -29.52
C ALA A 962 15.84 24.56 -30.98
N LEU A 963 15.89 25.69 -31.68
CA LEU A 963 15.43 25.85 -33.06
C LEU A 963 16.56 26.40 -33.92
N ASN A 964 16.60 26.00 -35.20
CA ASN A 964 17.55 26.52 -36.21
C ASN A 964 19.05 26.28 -35.89
N ASN A 965 19.32 25.23 -35.12
CA ASN A 965 20.57 24.86 -34.47
C ASN A 965 21.30 23.67 -35.16
N VAL A 966 20.94 23.34 -36.40
CA VAL A 966 21.69 22.45 -37.31
C VAL A 966 22.10 23.24 -38.55
N ARG A 967 23.38 23.21 -38.93
CA ARG A 967 23.90 23.93 -40.10
C ARG A 967 24.95 23.10 -40.85
N TYR A 968 25.08 23.32 -42.15
CA TYR A 968 26.24 22.84 -42.90
C TYR A 968 27.39 23.84 -42.79
N MET A 969 28.61 23.31 -42.61
CA MET A 969 29.87 24.01 -42.84
C MET A 969 30.41 23.69 -44.24
N GLU A 970 31.51 24.36 -44.60
CA GLU A 970 32.32 24.02 -45.76
C GLU A 970 32.74 22.54 -45.74
N ALA A 971 32.81 21.94 -46.93
CA ALA A 971 33.04 20.51 -47.18
C ALA A 971 31.97 19.55 -46.60
N ASN A 972 30.68 19.92 -46.67
CA ASN A 972 29.52 19.06 -46.34
C ASN A 972 29.47 18.51 -44.89
N ARG A 973 30.24 19.07 -43.96
CA ARG A 973 30.16 18.72 -42.53
C ARG A 973 28.95 19.41 -41.88
N ILE A 974 28.30 18.72 -40.95
CA ILE A 974 27.09 19.16 -40.26
C ILE A 974 27.45 19.57 -38.83
N VAL A 975 27.05 20.77 -38.41
CA VAL A 975 27.25 21.27 -37.06
C VAL A 975 25.92 21.34 -36.32
N TYR A 976 25.89 20.78 -35.11
CA TYR A 976 24.75 20.80 -34.20
C TYR A 976 25.24 20.71 -32.75
N HIS A 977 24.32 20.69 -31.79
CA HIS A 977 24.64 20.42 -30.39
C HIS A 977 23.74 19.33 -29.80
N ALA A 978 24.30 18.62 -28.80
CA ALA A 978 23.59 17.67 -27.96
C ALA A 978 24.15 17.75 -26.54
N ALA A 979 23.27 17.72 -25.53
CA ALA A 979 23.63 18.06 -24.14
C ALA A 979 24.43 19.39 -24.08
N ALA A 980 25.61 19.38 -23.45
CA ALA A 980 26.51 20.53 -23.33
C ALA A 980 27.64 20.56 -24.40
N LEU A 981 27.56 19.76 -25.46
CA LEU A 981 28.61 19.62 -26.47
C LEU A 981 28.21 20.24 -27.82
N GLY A 982 29.12 21.04 -28.39
CA GLY A 982 29.12 21.39 -29.81
C GLY A 982 29.74 20.26 -30.62
N ILE A 983 29.03 19.78 -31.65
CA ILE A 983 29.39 18.60 -32.45
C ILE A 983 29.51 19.02 -33.92
N VAL A 984 30.65 18.69 -34.52
CA VAL A 984 30.87 18.74 -35.98
C VAL A 984 30.88 17.30 -36.48
N PHE A 985 29.86 16.91 -37.22
CA PHE A 985 29.70 15.58 -37.80
C PHE A 985 30.10 15.58 -39.29
N ASP A 986 30.94 14.63 -39.68
CA ASP A 986 31.30 14.38 -41.07
C ASP A 986 30.57 13.15 -41.60
N ALA A 987 29.55 13.39 -42.43
CA ALA A 987 28.72 12.34 -43.00
C ALA A 987 29.47 11.43 -44.01
N SER A 988 30.66 11.83 -44.50
CA SER A 988 31.42 11.05 -45.49
C SER A 988 32.15 9.85 -44.88
N ASN A 989 32.52 9.95 -43.60
CA ASN A 989 33.28 8.94 -42.85
C ASN A 989 32.61 8.56 -41.51
N ASN A 990 31.43 9.13 -41.23
CA ASN A 990 30.65 8.93 -40.00
C ASN A 990 31.40 9.31 -38.70
N SER A 991 32.33 10.26 -38.77
CA SER A 991 33.09 10.75 -37.62
C SER A 991 32.47 11.99 -36.98
N GLN A 992 32.79 12.23 -35.71
CA GLN A 992 32.42 13.44 -34.97
C GLN A 992 33.66 14.11 -34.40
N GLN A 993 33.67 15.44 -34.42
CA GLN A 993 34.63 16.29 -33.71
C GLN A 993 33.87 17.11 -32.66
N PHE A 994 34.41 17.19 -31.45
CA PHE A 994 33.78 17.84 -30.31
C PHE A 994 34.48 19.14 -29.97
N PHE A 995 33.71 20.18 -29.66
CA PHE A 995 34.26 21.42 -29.13
C PHE A 995 34.58 21.25 -27.64
N GLN A 996 35.86 21.03 -27.32
CA GLN A 996 36.38 21.08 -25.94
C GLN A 996 37.05 22.43 -25.70
N VAL A 997 36.71 23.07 -24.59
CA VAL A 997 37.49 24.19 -24.04
C VAL A 997 38.61 23.57 -23.21
N GLU A 998 39.87 23.83 -23.56
CA GLU A 998 40.98 23.57 -22.66
C GLU A 998 40.84 24.51 -21.45
N ILE A 999 40.30 23.98 -20.35
CA ILE A 999 40.48 24.57 -19.04
C ILE A 999 41.95 24.29 -18.69
N ILE A 1000 42.80 25.29 -18.92
CA ILE A 1000 44.18 25.29 -18.43
C ILE A 1000 44.07 25.20 -16.90
N SER A 1001 44.63 24.11 -16.35
CA SER A 1001 44.44 23.61 -14.99
C SER A 1001 44.86 24.58 -13.88
#